data_AF-A0A2S0UR96-F1
#
_entry.id   AF-A0A2S0UR96-F1
#
_cell.length_a   1.000
_cell.length_b   1.000
_cell.length_c   1.000
_cell.angle_alpha   90.00
_cell.angle_beta   90.00
_cell.angle_gamma   90.00
#
_symmetry.space_group_name_H-M   'P 1'
#
loop_
_entity.id
_entity.type
_entity.pdbx_description
1 polymer ?
#
loop_
_entity_poly.entity_id
_entity_poly.type
_entity_poly.pdbx_seq_one_letter_code
_entity_poly.pdbx_strand_id
1 'polypeptide(L)'
;MEQLCLKSFVDQGQEITLFSYDDIPNVPQGVIRRDGREVLDTDNFLKYEKKDSFALFADLFRLHMLARNPGMIWVDTDVYCLRPMTYDTPDVLGFELPGGQRVNNAVLGLAPDSPLLAAMLDYTADPFAIPPFVRPKLRDEFATAKAASQPVHVSQQPWGVWGPMMVTHFVHHLKLAAKVLPQEAFYPIAFPDRQRFFKPVAEVEAMLSPQTTALHLWASNKRELGLRYMGLPPKGSYLDMLVTKHGISPSAAPIKRRGNRVFEAGLIDHVGLEDVRLFTDIGGTAQSFAIAAHGKWDCDIQLVDIDHRGRFAPHPSKWVAVYTKALIGHGIDPKRISRAGSQNALRPAQLVANLNGFGDINKIKHLETVLPRLLDHGSQLVIDIRKGSGAFPFLKEFGTTNTVSTTEVDGVPVVRTILTADKIVARDDESSWSAIATTLAGKDGFFRESREHSFLFTPRSDTLVVTFDNVELAMEKRDDRRPWGYSFIEKQGWSMLGVMANGWTWYRDPWVAAQFDDLRDSGFFARFRRVVFYGASMGGYAAAAFVAACPGADAVIISPQSTLDRSVVPWETRYKTAWDHDFSGPYGDAATASHAAGTVTLLYDPYEELDAGHAARFTGPNVLKLRAPLLGHRLGSSLQQMGILAPVTLGALNGTLTEADFYRLLRQRKTFSRYQKELFDRALGMGRPALARKVGRWVLTRGDNRHIRREMLALDQAAAAPKAVPA
;
A
#
# COMPACT_ATOMS: atom_id res chain seq x y z
N MET A 1 -0.26 12.56 -24.78
CA MET A 1 0.35 12.20 -26.08
C MET A 1 -0.73 12.17 -27.15
N GLU A 2 -1.85 11.49 -26.92
CA GLU A 2 -2.98 11.40 -27.85
C GLU A 2 -3.58 12.76 -28.16
N GLN A 3 -3.79 13.60 -27.14
CA GLN A 3 -4.23 14.98 -27.34
C GLN A 3 -3.26 15.79 -28.21
N LEU A 4 -1.94 15.62 -28.01
CA LEU A 4 -0.92 16.29 -28.81
C LEU A 4 -1.02 15.85 -30.28
N CYS A 5 -1.15 14.55 -30.52
CA CYS A 5 -1.31 13.98 -31.84
C CYS A 5 -2.58 14.50 -32.53
N LEU A 6 -3.76 14.37 -31.90
CA LEU A 6 -5.01 14.86 -32.47
C LEU A 6 -4.98 16.38 -32.71
N LYS A 7 -4.49 17.16 -31.73
CA LYS A 7 -4.37 18.61 -31.87
C LYS A 7 -3.39 19.02 -32.97
N SER A 8 -2.34 18.23 -33.20
CA SER A 8 -1.40 18.53 -34.29
C SER A 8 -2.06 18.47 -35.67
N PHE A 9 -3.04 17.59 -35.91
CA PHE A 9 -3.80 17.60 -37.16
C PHE A 9 -4.63 18.88 -37.30
N VAL A 10 -5.38 19.23 -36.25
CA VAL A 10 -6.21 20.45 -36.21
C VAL A 10 -5.35 21.70 -36.47
N ASP A 11 -4.21 21.83 -35.79
CA ASP A 11 -3.35 23.00 -35.91
C ASP A 11 -2.64 23.09 -37.26
N GLN A 12 -2.57 21.99 -38.02
CA GLN A 12 -2.05 21.96 -39.39
C GLN A 12 -3.16 22.17 -40.44
N GLY A 13 -4.42 22.35 -40.01
CA GLY A 13 -5.57 22.48 -40.90
C GLY A 13 -5.98 21.17 -41.58
N GLN A 14 -5.53 20.02 -41.07
CA GLN A 14 -5.94 18.71 -41.56
C GLN A 14 -7.14 18.22 -40.74
N GLU A 15 -8.25 17.90 -41.42
CA GLU A 15 -9.41 17.32 -40.75
C GLU A 15 -9.03 15.98 -40.08
N ILE A 16 -9.46 15.81 -38.83
CA ILE A 16 -9.22 14.60 -38.06
C ILE A 16 -10.50 14.17 -37.35
N THR A 17 -10.86 12.90 -37.53
CA THR A 17 -12.03 12.27 -36.92
C THR A 17 -11.59 11.27 -35.86
N LEU A 18 -12.11 11.42 -34.64
CA LEU A 18 -11.99 10.46 -33.56
C LEU A 18 -13.29 9.64 -33.46
N PHE A 19 -13.19 8.35 -33.79
CA PHE A 19 -14.26 7.39 -33.53
C PHE A 19 -14.16 6.86 -32.09
N SER A 20 -15.26 6.92 -31.34
CA SER A 20 -15.33 6.40 -29.98
C SER A 20 -16.66 5.70 -29.71
N TYR A 21 -16.65 4.67 -28.86
CA TYR A 21 -17.88 3.97 -28.43
C TYR A 21 -18.53 4.62 -27.21
N ASP A 22 -17.75 5.39 -26.46
CA ASP A 22 -18.16 6.16 -25.29
C ASP A 22 -17.71 7.62 -25.43
N ASP A 23 -18.25 8.50 -24.59
CA ASP A 23 -17.86 9.90 -24.53
C ASP A 23 -16.44 10.06 -23.93
N ILE A 24 -15.65 10.96 -24.52
CA ILE A 24 -14.28 11.25 -24.09
C ILE A 24 -14.22 12.74 -23.72
N PRO A 25 -14.05 13.09 -22.42
CA PRO A 25 -14.32 14.45 -21.93
C PRO A 25 -13.26 15.50 -22.33
N ASN A 26 -12.08 15.07 -22.79
CA ASN A 26 -10.92 15.93 -23.01
C ASN A 26 -10.37 15.87 -24.44
N VAL A 27 -11.25 15.68 -25.43
CA VAL A 27 -10.89 15.73 -26.85
C VAL A 27 -10.55 17.17 -27.24
N PRO A 28 -9.42 17.44 -27.95
CA PRO A 28 -9.08 18.79 -28.40
C PRO A 28 -10.18 19.41 -29.27
N GLN A 29 -10.42 20.70 -29.10
CA GLN A 29 -11.34 21.45 -29.97
C GLN A 29 -10.89 21.36 -31.43
N GLY A 30 -11.84 21.18 -32.35
CA GLY A 30 -11.60 21.02 -33.79
C GLY A 30 -11.47 19.57 -34.26
N VAL A 31 -11.34 18.61 -33.33
CA VAL A 31 -11.43 17.17 -33.66
C VAL A 31 -12.89 16.79 -33.90
N ILE A 32 -13.18 16.20 -35.06
CA ILE A 32 -14.50 15.68 -35.40
C ILE A 32 -14.75 14.42 -34.58
N ARG A 33 -15.91 14.28 -33.96
CA ARG A 33 -16.27 13.13 -33.12
C ARG A 33 -17.37 12.33 -33.79
N ARG A 34 -17.20 11.02 -33.94
CA ARG A 34 -18.19 10.10 -34.53
C ARG A 34 -18.33 8.83 -33.69
N ASP A 35 -19.48 8.18 -33.74
CA ASP A 35 -19.70 6.93 -33.00
C ASP A 35 -18.98 5.78 -33.71
N GLY A 36 -18.19 5.00 -32.96
CA GLY A 36 -17.52 3.81 -33.48
C GLY A 36 -18.48 2.78 -34.07
N ARG A 37 -19.73 2.74 -33.59
CA ARG A 37 -20.78 1.85 -34.10
C ARG A 37 -21.15 2.12 -35.56
N GLU A 38 -20.87 3.31 -36.08
CA GLU A 38 -21.03 3.63 -37.51
C GLU A 38 -20.11 2.78 -38.39
N VAL A 39 -18.95 2.39 -37.86
CA VAL A 39 -17.95 1.56 -38.55
C VAL A 39 -18.15 0.08 -38.23
N LEU A 40 -18.25 -0.26 -36.95
CA LEU A 40 -18.35 -1.65 -36.49
C LEU A 40 -19.16 -1.72 -35.20
N ASP A 41 -20.45 -2.03 -35.29
CA ASP A 41 -21.28 -2.19 -34.09
C ASP A 41 -20.97 -3.50 -33.36
N THR A 42 -20.60 -3.41 -32.07
CA THR A 42 -20.26 -4.58 -31.25
C THR A 42 -20.27 -4.25 -29.76
N ASP A 43 -20.66 -5.23 -28.94
CA ASP A 43 -20.47 -5.23 -27.49
C ASP A 43 -19.29 -6.13 -27.05
N ASN A 44 -18.65 -6.83 -28.00
CA ASN A 44 -17.57 -7.78 -27.75
C ASN A 44 -16.27 -7.32 -28.43
N PHE A 45 -15.52 -6.49 -27.72
CA PHE A 45 -14.25 -5.95 -28.18
C PHE A 45 -13.11 -6.98 -28.08
N LEU A 46 -12.54 -7.37 -29.23
CA LEU A 46 -11.45 -8.34 -29.30
C LEU A 46 -10.17 -7.84 -28.59
N LYS A 47 -9.58 -8.72 -27.78
CA LYS A 47 -8.32 -8.48 -27.06
C LYS A 47 -7.33 -9.61 -27.21
N TYR A 48 -6.05 -9.28 -27.13
CA TYR A 48 -5.01 -10.29 -26.90
C TYR A 48 -5.08 -10.83 -25.47
N GLU A 49 -5.27 -12.14 -25.28
CA GLU A 49 -5.44 -12.78 -23.97
C GLU A 49 -4.24 -12.54 -23.05
N LYS A 50 -3.01 -12.66 -23.58
CA LYS A 50 -1.78 -12.52 -22.79
C LYS A 50 -1.45 -11.07 -22.40
N LYS A 51 -2.03 -10.07 -23.07
CA LYS A 51 -1.63 -8.65 -22.93
C LYS A 51 -2.76 -7.71 -22.51
N ASP A 52 -4.01 -8.20 -22.43
CA ASP A 52 -5.21 -7.39 -22.16
C ASP A 52 -5.25 -6.09 -23.00
N SER A 53 -5.07 -6.25 -24.32
CA SER A 53 -4.87 -5.13 -25.25
C SER A 53 -5.89 -5.16 -26.38
N PHE A 54 -6.59 -4.04 -26.59
CA PHE A 54 -7.55 -3.81 -27.68
C PHE A 54 -6.92 -3.61 -29.07
N ALA A 55 -5.61 -3.83 -29.20
CA ALA A 55 -4.92 -3.72 -30.49
C ALA A 55 -5.54 -4.59 -31.59
N LEU A 56 -6.03 -5.80 -31.26
CA LEU A 56 -6.75 -6.65 -32.22
C LEU A 56 -8.04 -6.00 -32.71
N PHE A 57 -8.81 -5.42 -31.81
CA PHE A 57 -10.04 -4.73 -32.19
C PHE A 57 -9.74 -3.50 -33.05
N ALA A 58 -8.72 -2.70 -32.69
CA ALA A 58 -8.27 -1.59 -33.52
C ALA A 58 -7.78 -2.05 -34.90
N ASP A 59 -7.14 -3.23 -34.95
CA ASP A 59 -6.70 -3.83 -36.21
C ASP A 59 -7.87 -4.17 -37.13
N LEU A 60 -8.94 -4.71 -36.59
CA LEU A 60 -10.17 -5.00 -37.33
C LEU A 60 -10.91 -3.70 -37.71
N PHE A 61 -11.10 -2.82 -36.73
CA PHE A 61 -11.83 -1.56 -36.89
C PHE A 61 -11.23 -0.70 -38.02
N ARG A 62 -9.89 -0.62 -38.13
CA ARG A 62 -9.27 0.18 -39.20
C ARG A 62 -9.65 -0.30 -40.60
N LEU A 63 -9.75 -1.62 -40.80
CA LEU A 63 -10.08 -2.18 -42.11
C LEU A 63 -11.53 -1.85 -42.48
N HIS A 64 -12.46 -2.02 -41.53
CA HIS A 64 -13.86 -1.65 -41.73
C HIS A 64 -14.04 -0.14 -41.90
N MET A 65 -13.23 0.68 -41.23
CA MET A 65 -13.24 2.14 -41.39
C MET A 65 -12.87 2.51 -42.82
N LEU A 66 -11.77 1.97 -43.35
CA LEU A 66 -11.31 2.20 -44.72
C LEU A 66 -12.35 1.74 -45.76
N ALA A 67 -12.99 0.60 -45.54
CA ALA A 67 -14.01 0.07 -46.45
C ALA A 67 -15.28 0.95 -46.49
N ARG A 68 -15.66 1.54 -45.35
CA ARG A 68 -16.91 2.32 -45.21
C ARG A 68 -16.76 3.81 -45.46
N ASN A 69 -15.54 4.35 -45.37
CA ASN A 69 -15.30 5.78 -45.48
C ASN A 69 -14.22 6.06 -46.55
N PRO A 70 -14.61 6.10 -47.84
CA PRO A 70 -13.68 6.37 -48.93
C PRO A 70 -12.94 7.70 -48.72
N GLY A 71 -11.62 7.70 -48.95
CA GLY A 71 -10.77 8.88 -48.80
C GLY A 71 -10.28 9.16 -47.37
N MET A 72 -10.71 8.40 -46.37
CA MET A 72 -10.12 8.49 -45.03
C MET A 72 -8.79 7.74 -44.94
N ILE A 73 -7.84 8.32 -44.21
CA ILE A 73 -6.58 7.69 -43.82
C ILE A 73 -6.69 7.33 -42.34
N TRP A 74 -6.46 6.06 -42.01
CA TRP A 74 -6.28 5.65 -40.62
C TRP A 74 -4.97 6.20 -40.08
N VAL A 75 -5.01 6.81 -38.90
CA VAL A 75 -3.82 7.15 -38.12
C VAL A 75 -4.01 6.65 -36.68
N ASP A 76 -3.00 5.98 -36.14
CA ASP A 76 -3.00 5.64 -34.72
C ASP A 76 -3.01 6.94 -33.88
N THR A 77 -3.63 6.89 -32.70
CA THR A 77 -3.76 8.07 -31.82
C THR A 77 -2.43 8.59 -31.25
N ASP A 78 -1.32 7.92 -31.52
CA ASP A 78 0.04 8.33 -31.19
C ASP A 78 0.86 8.78 -32.43
N VAL A 79 0.21 9.06 -33.56
CA VAL A 79 0.81 9.65 -34.75
C VAL A 79 0.64 11.17 -34.74
N TYR A 80 1.74 11.91 -34.74
CA TYR A 80 1.76 13.36 -34.78
C TYR A 80 1.81 13.87 -36.22
N CYS A 81 0.97 14.84 -36.56
CA CYS A 81 0.92 15.50 -37.87
C CYS A 81 2.00 16.60 -37.93
N LEU A 82 3.04 16.35 -38.71
CA LEU A 82 4.09 17.33 -38.96
C LEU A 82 3.66 18.32 -40.05
N ARG A 83 2.95 17.82 -41.08
CA ARG A 83 2.43 18.56 -42.23
C ARG A 83 1.13 17.90 -42.73
N PRO A 84 0.26 18.62 -43.44
CA PRO A 84 -0.91 18.03 -44.09
C PRO A 84 -0.55 16.78 -44.92
N MET A 85 -1.39 15.76 -44.81
CA MET A 85 -1.20 14.46 -45.48
C MET A 85 -1.79 14.51 -46.89
N THR A 86 -1.09 15.19 -47.80
CA THR A 86 -1.50 15.29 -49.21
C THR A 86 -0.79 14.23 -50.03
N TYR A 87 -1.56 13.29 -50.59
CA TYR A 87 -1.06 12.22 -51.44
C TYR A 87 -1.87 12.16 -52.74
N ASP A 88 -1.18 11.88 -53.85
CA ASP A 88 -1.82 11.78 -55.17
C ASP A 88 -2.58 10.46 -55.36
N THR A 89 -2.42 9.51 -54.43
CA THR A 89 -3.05 8.20 -54.46
C THR A 89 -3.76 7.91 -53.13
N PRO A 90 -4.81 7.07 -53.16
CA PRO A 90 -5.47 6.61 -51.94
C PRO A 90 -4.63 5.59 -51.16
N ASP A 91 -3.58 5.02 -51.76
CA ASP A 91 -2.68 4.03 -51.15
C ASP A 91 -1.62 4.74 -50.29
N VAL A 92 -1.90 4.89 -49.00
CA VAL A 92 -1.04 5.60 -48.03
C VAL A 92 -0.56 4.64 -46.95
N LEU A 93 0.62 4.06 -47.13
CA LEU A 93 1.22 3.08 -46.22
C LEU A 93 2.74 3.18 -46.31
N GLY A 94 3.47 2.93 -45.22
CA GLY A 94 4.92 3.15 -45.18
C GLY A 94 5.72 1.99 -44.58
N PHE A 95 6.99 1.88 -44.98
CA PHE A 95 7.93 0.92 -44.41
C PHE A 95 8.34 1.33 -42.98
N GLU A 96 8.41 0.36 -42.06
CA GLU A 96 8.69 0.65 -40.65
C GLU A 96 10.18 0.80 -40.33
N LEU A 97 11.05 0.11 -41.07
CA LEU A 97 12.48 -0.05 -40.74
C LEU A 97 13.37 0.32 -41.95
N PRO A 98 14.59 0.85 -41.70
CA PRO A 98 15.49 1.24 -42.78
C PRO A 98 15.88 0.04 -43.62
N GLY A 99 15.66 0.11 -44.94
CA GLY A 99 15.94 -0.99 -45.88
C GLY A 99 15.13 -2.27 -45.60
N GLY A 100 14.13 -2.21 -44.72
CA GLY A 100 13.31 -3.33 -44.34
C GLY A 100 12.14 -3.56 -45.31
N GLN A 101 11.59 -4.77 -45.28
CA GLN A 101 10.37 -5.11 -46.05
C GLN A 101 9.08 -4.99 -45.23
N ARG A 102 9.19 -4.67 -43.94
CA ARG A 102 8.04 -4.62 -43.03
C ARG A 102 7.27 -3.32 -43.22
N VAL A 103 5.98 -3.45 -43.48
CA VAL A 103 5.02 -2.36 -43.59
C VAL A 103 4.32 -2.20 -42.25
N ASN A 104 4.25 -0.97 -41.77
CA ASN A 104 3.49 -0.63 -40.56
C ASN A 104 2.06 -0.20 -40.94
N ASN A 105 1.14 -0.32 -40.00
CA ASN A 105 -0.28 -0.08 -40.14
C ASN A 105 -0.77 1.08 -39.26
N ALA A 106 0.13 1.78 -38.57
CA ALA A 106 -0.18 2.97 -37.78
C ALA A 106 -0.58 4.18 -38.65
N VAL A 107 -0.22 4.18 -39.93
CA VAL A 107 -0.77 5.09 -40.95
C VAL A 107 -1.18 4.22 -42.13
N LEU A 108 -2.47 4.18 -42.45
CA LEU A 108 -3.01 3.31 -43.49
C LEU A 108 -4.19 3.99 -44.21
N GLY A 109 -3.98 4.39 -45.46
CA GLY A 109 -5.01 4.76 -46.42
C GLY A 109 -5.07 3.70 -47.51
N LEU A 110 -6.26 3.23 -47.86
CA LEU A 110 -6.50 2.34 -49.00
C LEU A 110 -7.85 2.71 -49.62
N ALA A 111 -7.96 2.61 -50.93
CA ALA A 111 -9.26 2.74 -51.60
C ALA A 111 -10.20 1.57 -51.22
N PRO A 112 -11.54 1.78 -51.20
CA PRO A 112 -12.50 0.71 -50.91
C PRO A 112 -12.40 -0.51 -51.85
N ASP A 113 -12.00 -0.28 -53.11
CA ASP A 113 -11.79 -1.30 -54.14
C ASP A 113 -10.35 -1.84 -54.17
N SER A 114 -9.51 -1.48 -53.19
CA SER A 114 -8.13 -1.94 -53.10
C SER A 114 -8.07 -3.46 -52.92
N PRO A 115 -7.36 -4.20 -53.80
CA PRO A 115 -7.14 -5.64 -53.64
C PRO A 115 -6.46 -5.99 -52.32
N LEU A 116 -5.64 -5.07 -51.78
CA LEU A 116 -5.00 -5.23 -50.48
C LEU A 116 -6.02 -5.19 -49.34
N LEU A 117 -6.93 -4.21 -49.36
CA LEU A 117 -7.99 -4.09 -48.36
C LEU A 117 -8.92 -5.30 -48.41
N ALA A 118 -9.33 -5.73 -49.61
CA ALA A 118 -10.18 -6.90 -49.80
C ALA A 118 -9.56 -8.18 -49.23
N ALA A 119 -8.27 -8.44 -49.51
CA ALA A 119 -7.56 -9.61 -48.99
C ALA A 119 -7.44 -9.60 -47.45
N MET A 120 -7.21 -8.42 -46.85
CA MET A 120 -7.14 -8.29 -45.39
C MET A 120 -8.51 -8.46 -44.72
N LEU A 121 -9.58 -7.95 -45.32
CA LEU A 121 -10.95 -8.15 -44.83
C LEU A 121 -11.36 -9.61 -44.91
N ASP A 122 -11.08 -10.29 -46.03
CA ASP A 122 -11.35 -11.72 -46.20
C ASP A 122 -10.62 -12.56 -45.15
N TYR A 123 -9.32 -12.29 -44.94
CA TYR A 123 -8.53 -13.00 -43.93
C TYR A 123 -9.00 -12.76 -42.49
N THR A 124 -9.46 -11.55 -42.16
CA THR A 124 -9.93 -11.21 -40.81
C THR A 124 -11.37 -11.64 -40.53
N ALA A 125 -12.10 -12.10 -41.54
CA ALA A 125 -13.47 -12.64 -41.38
C ALA A 125 -13.50 -13.96 -40.59
N ASP A 126 -12.40 -14.74 -40.57
CA ASP A 126 -12.26 -15.94 -39.74
C ASP A 126 -11.31 -15.67 -38.55
N PRO A 127 -11.83 -15.51 -37.31
CA PRO A 127 -10.99 -15.31 -36.12
C PRO A 127 -10.16 -16.54 -35.73
N PHE A 128 -10.34 -17.67 -36.41
CA PHE A 128 -9.56 -18.90 -36.26
C PHE A 128 -8.68 -19.18 -37.48
N ALA A 129 -8.53 -18.21 -38.39
CA ALA A 129 -7.67 -18.34 -39.57
C ALA A 129 -6.23 -18.65 -39.13
N ILE A 130 -5.62 -19.63 -39.79
CA ILE A 130 -4.22 -19.98 -39.56
C ILE A 130 -3.35 -19.01 -40.38
N PRO A 131 -2.56 -18.12 -39.75
CA PRO A 131 -1.77 -17.14 -40.47
C PRO A 131 -0.71 -17.82 -41.37
N PRO A 132 -0.70 -17.57 -42.69
CA PRO A 132 0.31 -18.15 -43.57
C PRO A 132 1.71 -17.55 -43.35
N PHE A 133 1.78 -16.41 -42.64
CA PHE A 133 2.97 -15.59 -42.42
C PHE A 133 3.58 -15.72 -41.01
N VAL A 134 3.17 -16.70 -40.20
CA VAL A 134 3.92 -17.07 -38.98
C VAL A 134 4.99 -18.12 -39.29
N ARG A 135 5.85 -18.41 -38.29
CA ARG A 135 6.88 -19.44 -38.42
C ARG A 135 6.25 -20.80 -38.75
N PRO A 136 6.86 -21.62 -39.63
CA PRO A 136 6.30 -22.92 -40.05
C PRO A 136 5.86 -23.80 -38.87
N LYS A 137 6.71 -23.94 -37.86
CA LYS A 137 6.39 -24.69 -36.63
C LYS A 137 5.10 -24.24 -35.96
N LEU A 138 4.88 -22.93 -35.82
CA LEU A 138 3.68 -22.40 -35.17
C LEU A 138 2.43 -22.62 -36.04
N ARG A 139 2.60 -22.56 -37.36
CA ARG A 139 1.54 -22.89 -38.32
C ARG A 139 1.15 -24.36 -38.23
N ASP A 140 2.11 -25.27 -38.08
CA ASP A 140 1.86 -26.71 -37.89
C ASP A 140 1.18 -27.00 -36.55
N GLU A 141 1.56 -26.29 -35.48
CA GLU A 141 0.88 -26.33 -34.18
C GLU A 141 -0.59 -25.91 -34.30
N PHE A 142 -0.88 -24.80 -34.99
CA PHE A 142 -2.25 -24.34 -35.22
C PHE A 142 -3.07 -25.29 -36.11
N ALA A 143 -2.45 -25.87 -37.15
CA ALA A 143 -3.09 -26.86 -38.01
C ALA A 143 -3.44 -28.13 -37.24
N THR A 144 -2.53 -28.60 -36.37
CA THR A 144 -2.74 -29.76 -35.48
C THR A 144 -3.89 -29.49 -34.51
N ALA A 145 -3.91 -28.30 -33.89
CA ALA A 145 -4.97 -27.91 -32.97
C ALA A 145 -6.34 -27.83 -33.68
N LYS A 146 -6.38 -27.25 -34.90
CA LYS A 146 -7.60 -27.21 -35.74
C LYS A 146 -8.08 -28.62 -36.13
N ALA A 147 -7.18 -29.54 -36.51
CA ALA A 147 -7.51 -30.93 -36.81
C ALA A 147 -8.04 -31.69 -35.58
N ALA A 148 -7.58 -31.34 -34.38
CA ALA A 148 -8.09 -31.84 -33.11
C ALA A 148 -9.39 -31.16 -32.64
N SER A 149 -10.07 -30.39 -33.50
CA SER A 149 -11.28 -29.61 -33.16
C SER A 149 -11.07 -28.59 -32.03
N GLN A 150 -9.84 -28.10 -31.85
CA GLN A 150 -9.45 -27.06 -30.89
C GLN A 150 -8.71 -25.92 -31.61
N PRO A 151 -9.36 -25.20 -32.56
CA PRO A 151 -8.68 -24.16 -33.32
C PRO A 151 -8.24 -23.00 -32.41
N VAL A 152 -7.06 -22.43 -32.71
CA VAL A 152 -6.49 -21.33 -31.92
C VAL A 152 -7.09 -20.00 -32.35
N HIS A 153 -7.90 -19.42 -31.47
CA HIS A 153 -8.51 -18.10 -31.68
C HIS A 153 -7.44 -17.00 -31.78
N VAL A 154 -7.69 -15.97 -32.59
CA VAL A 154 -6.77 -14.85 -32.83
C VAL A 154 -6.27 -14.16 -31.54
N SER A 155 -7.08 -14.14 -30.48
CA SER A 155 -6.70 -13.62 -29.15
C SER A 155 -5.48 -14.32 -28.54
N GLN A 156 -5.19 -15.56 -28.94
CA GLN A 156 -4.09 -16.40 -28.48
C GLN A 156 -2.89 -16.40 -29.43
N GLN A 157 -3.05 -15.87 -30.64
CA GLN A 157 -2.02 -15.83 -31.67
C GLN A 157 -0.98 -14.71 -31.38
N PRO A 158 0.19 -14.70 -32.08
CA PRO A 158 1.23 -13.71 -31.86
C PRO A 158 0.78 -12.25 -32.04
N TRP A 159 1.47 -11.34 -31.36
CA TRP A 159 1.23 -9.90 -31.47
C TRP A 159 1.48 -9.40 -32.90
N GLY A 160 0.55 -8.59 -33.41
CA GLY A 160 0.62 -7.98 -34.74
C GLY A 160 0.12 -8.87 -35.86
N VAL A 161 -0.50 -10.02 -35.55
CA VAL A 161 -1.01 -10.99 -36.55
C VAL A 161 -2.02 -10.35 -37.51
N TRP A 162 -2.97 -9.55 -37.03
CA TRP A 162 -3.90 -8.75 -37.84
C TRP A 162 -3.40 -7.33 -38.10
N GLY A 163 -2.19 -7.02 -37.66
CA GLY A 163 -1.59 -5.71 -37.83
C GLY A 163 -0.43 -5.75 -38.84
N PRO A 164 0.78 -5.31 -38.45
CA PRO A 164 1.90 -5.16 -39.39
C PRO A 164 2.34 -6.48 -40.04
N MET A 165 2.10 -7.64 -39.41
CA MET A 165 2.43 -8.94 -40.03
C MET A 165 1.55 -9.24 -41.24
N MET A 166 0.23 -9.07 -41.09
CA MET A 166 -0.74 -9.28 -42.16
C MET A 166 -0.55 -8.27 -43.29
N VAL A 167 -0.44 -6.98 -42.97
CA VAL A 167 -0.24 -5.92 -43.98
C VAL A 167 1.02 -6.20 -44.79
N THR A 168 2.13 -6.50 -44.11
CA THR A 168 3.39 -6.87 -44.78
C THR A 168 3.20 -8.07 -45.70
N HIS A 169 2.55 -9.13 -45.22
CA HIS A 169 2.34 -10.33 -46.03
C HIS A 169 1.56 -10.04 -47.31
N PHE A 170 0.39 -9.39 -47.21
CA PHE A 170 -0.46 -9.16 -48.38
C PHE A 170 0.12 -8.13 -49.34
N VAL A 171 0.86 -7.12 -48.86
CA VAL A 171 1.60 -6.20 -49.74
C VAL A 171 2.56 -6.97 -50.64
N HIS A 172 3.35 -7.88 -50.09
CA HIS A 172 4.32 -8.66 -50.87
C HIS A 172 3.65 -9.74 -51.72
N HIS A 173 2.64 -10.43 -51.18
CA HIS A 173 1.89 -11.46 -51.90
C HIS A 173 1.21 -10.89 -53.16
N LEU A 174 0.63 -9.69 -53.05
CA LEU A 174 -0.02 -8.97 -54.15
C LEU A 174 0.95 -8.12 -54.98
N LYS A 175 2.27 -8.17 -54.69
CA LYS A 175 3.33 -7.42 -55.39
C LYS A 175 3.13 -5.90 -55.39
N LEU A 176 2.61 -5.36 -54.28
CA LEU A 176 2.30 -3.94 -54.11
C LEU A 176 3.40 -3.15 -53.40
N ALA A 177 4.59 -3.73 -53.19
CA ALA A 177 5.69 -3.08 -52.48
C ALA A 177 6.11 -1.73 -53.07
N ALA A 178 5.98 -1.56 -54.40
CA ALA A 178 6.29 -0.29 -55.09
C ALA A 178 5.32 0.86 -54.74
N LYS A 179 4.16 0.55 -54.15
CA LYS A 179 3.18 1.55 -53.68
C LYS A 179 3.42 1.99 -52.24
N VAL A 180 4.32 1.32 -51.52
CA VAL A 180 4.61 1.63 -50.12
C VAL A 180 5.59 2.80 -50.06
N LEU A 181 5.24 3.82 -49.28
CA LEU A 181 6.06 5.00 -49.07
C LEU A 181 7.35 4.65 -48.30
N PRO A 182 8.43 5.41 -48.54
CA PRO A 182 9.66 5.29 -47.76
C PRO A 182 9.42 5.46 -46.26
N GLN A 183 10.33 4.91 -45.45
CA GLN A 183 10.23 4.99 -44.00
C GLN A 183 10.14 6.43 -43.49
N GLU A 184 10.89 7.36 -44.09
CA GLU A 184 10.92 8.76 -43.68
C GLU A 184 9.58 9.49 -43.78
N ALA A 185 8.59 8.95 -44.51
CA ALA A 185 7.26 9.55 -44.62
C ALA A 185 6.55 9.64 -43.26
N PHE A 186 6.64 8.58 -42.45
CA PHE A 186 5.90 8.43 -41.19
C PHE A 186 6.75 7.96 -40.00
N TYR A 187 7.85 7.25 -40.28
CA TYR A 187 8.65 6.54 -39.29
C TYR A 187 10.14 6.95 -39.33
N PRO A 188 10.51 8.24 -39.52
CA PRO A 188 11.92 8.66 -39.56
C PRO A 188 12.67 8.29 -38.27
N ILE A 189 11.95 8.17 -37.16
CA ILE A 189 12.43 7.58 -35.91
C ILE A 189 11.71 6.23 -35.71
N ALA A 190 12.42 5.13 -36.00
CA ALA A 190 11.90 3.78 -35.86
C ALA A 190 11.70 3.36 -34.39
N PHE A 191 10.93 2.28 -34.16
CA PHE A 191 10.63 1.79 -32.81
C PHE A 191 11.86 1.53 -31.91
N PRO A 192 12.99 0.97 -32.40
CA PRO A 192 14.20 0.82 -31.59
C PRO A 192 14.75 2.17 -31.07
N ASP A 193 14.63 3.22 -31.88
CA ASP A 193 15.12 4.58 -31.62
C ASP A 193 14.08 5.51 -31.00
N ARG A 194 12.88 5.01 -30.68
CA ARG A 194 11.74 5.80 -30.18
C ARG A 194 12.05 6.82 -29.07
N GLN A 195 13.07 6.58 -28.24
CA GLN A 195 13.45 7.51 -27.16
C GLN A 195 14.13 8.79 -27.68
N ARG A 196 14.45 8.88 -28.97
CA ARG A 196 15.00 10.09 -29.58
C ARG A 196 14.09 11.31 -29.47
N PHE A 197 12.77 11.13 -29.36
CA PHE A 197 11.85 12.24 -29.07
C PHE A 197 12.13 12.95 -27.73
N PHE A 198 12.92 12.35 -26.85
CA PHE A 198 13.36 12.94 -25.57
C PHE A 198 14.69 13.70 -25.67
N LYS A 199 15.30 13.74 -26.86
CA LYS A 199 16.57 14.40 -27.14
C LYS A 199 16.36 15.86 -27.57
N PRO A 200 17.42 16.69 -27.56
CA PRO A 200 17.36 18.07 -28.03
C PRO A 200 16.74 18.19 -29.43
N VAL A 201 16.05 19.31 -29.67
CA VAL A 201 15.28 19.58 -30.90
C VAL A 201 16.12 19.33 -32.16
N ALA A 202 17.33 19.90 -32.22
CA ALA A 202 18.21 19.80 -33.39
C ALA A 202 18.56 18.35 -33.77
N GLU A 203 18.67 17.43 -32.79
CA GLU A 203 18.98 16.02 -33.08
C GLU A 203 17.80 15.31 -33.76
N VAL A 204 16.57 15.66 -33.40
CA VAL A 204 15.37 15.07 -33.99
C VAL A 204 15.09 15.69 -35.34
N GLU A 205 15.22 17.01 -35.48
CA GLU A 205 15.02 17.71 -36.76
C GLU A 205 16.01 17.24 -37.84
N ALA A 206 17.24 16.90 -37.47
CA ALA A 206 18.23 16.33 -38.39
C ALA A 206 17.83 14.97 -38.98
N MET A 207 16.83 14.28 -38.40
CA MET A 207 16.30 13.01 -38.91
C MET A 207 15.06 13.19 -39.79
N LEU A 208 14.54 14.41 -39.91
CA LEU A 208 13.34 14.70 -40.70
C LEU A 208 13.72 15.06 -42.12
N SER A 209 12.84 14.73 -43.07
CA SER A 209 13.00 15.11 -44.47
C SER A 209 11.82 15.97 -44.98
N PRO A 210 11.93 16.56 -46.18
CA PRO A 210 10.78 17.19 -46.83
C PRO A 210 9.61 16.22 -47.07
N GLN A 211 9.87 14.91 -47.16
CA GLN A 211 8.85 13.87 -47.36
C GLN A 211 8.13 13.47 -46.06
N THR A 212 8.67 13.84 -44.89
CA THR A 212 8.03 13.53 -43.60
C THR A 212 6.76 14.36 -43.43
N THR A 213 5.61 13.70 -43.43
CA THR A 213 4.30 14.31 -43.15
C THR A 213 3.82 14.00 -41.73
N ALA A 214 4.26 12.88 -41.15
CA ALA A 214 3.87 12.46 -39.81
C ALA A 214 5.01 11.81 -39.03
N LEU A 215 4.82 11.74 -37.72
CA LEU A 215 5.76 11.14 -36.78
C LEU A 215 5.01 10.15 -35.89
N HIS A 216 5.30 8.86 -36.04
CA HIS A 216 4.81 7.87 -35.08
C HIS A 216 5.56 8.04 -33.75
N LEU A 217 4.89 8.58 -32.73
CA LEU A 217 5.53 8.86 -31.42
C LEU A 217 5.68 7.60 -30.57
N TRP A 218 5.11 6.47 -31.00
CA TRP A 218 5.10 5.18 -30.33
C TRP A 218 4.50 5.24 -28.92
N ALA A 219 3.36 4.61 -28.69
CA ALA A 219 2.68 4.57 -27.39
C ALA A 219 3.57 3.99 -26.28
N SER A 220 4.63 3.27 -26.64
CA SER A 220 5.64 2.80 -25.71
C SER A 220 6.44 3.91 -25.03
N ASN A 221 6.57 5.09 -25.64
CA ASN A 221 7.18 6.27 -25.02
C ASN A 221 6.39 6.80 -23.83
N LYS A 222 5.09 6.50 -23.71
CA LYS A 222 4.34 6.81 -22.48
C LYS A 222 4.97 6.14 -21.26
N ARG A 223 5.44 4.90 -21.41
CA ARG A 223 6.17 4.20 -20.34
C ARG A 223 7.50 4.87 -20.05
N GLU A 224 8.27 5.19 -21.08
CA GLU A 224 9.60 5.77 -20.87
C GLU A 224 9.50 7.16 -20.20
N LEU A 225 8.52 7.99 -20.58
CA LEU A 225 8.20 9.23 -19.89
C LEU A 225 7.87 8.99 -18.42
N GLY A 226 6.98 8.05 -18.15
CA GLY A 226 6.61 7.71 -16.77
C GLY A 226 7.75 7.11 -15.94
N LEU A 227 8.66 6.34 -16.56
CA LEU A 227 9.78 5.70 -15.87
C LEU A 227 10.98 6.64 -15.62
N ARG A 228 11.25 7.55 -16.55
CA ARG A 228 12.52 8.30 -16.60
C ARG A 228 12.35 9.79 -16.37
N TYR A 229 11.14 10.31 -16.62
CA TYR A 229 10.87 11.74 -16.68
C TYR A 229 9.58 12.11 -15.93
N MET A 230 9.20 11.28 -14.97
CA MET A 230 8.05 11.48 -14.09
C MET A 230 6.73 11.77 -14.86
N GLY A 231 6.59 11.20 -16.05
CA GLY A 231 5.41 11.37 -16.90
C GLY A 231 5.38 12.68 -17.71
N LEU A 232 6.40 13.52 -17.61
CA LEU A 232 6.51 14.81 -18.30
C LEU A 232 7.56 14.75 -19.42
N PRO A 233 7.39 15.49 -20.52
CA PRO A 233 8.44 15.66 -21.52
C PRO A 233 9.69 16.31 -20.89
N PRO A 234 10.91 15.79 -21.14
CA PRO A 234 12.14 16.41 -20.63
C PRO A 234 12.29 17.83 -21.17
N LYS A 235 12.65 18.79 -20.30
CA LYS A 235 12.83 20.19 -20.71
C LYS A 235 13.88 20.33 -21.81
N GLY A 236 13.54 21.11 -22.85
CA GLY A 236 14.40 21.32 -24.02
C GLY A 236 14.44 20.14 -25.00
N SER A 237 13.68 19.08 -24.76
CA SER A 237 13.53 17.98 -25.72
C SER A 237 12.60 18.35 -26.87
N TYR A 238 12.66 17.59 -27.96
CA TYR A 238 11.72 17.71 -29.07
C TYR A 238 10.27 17.54 -28.61
N LEU A 239 9.99 16.60 -27.71
CA LEU A 239 8.64 16.41 -27.19
C LEU A 239 8.16 17.60 -26.31
N ASP A 240 9.05 18.22 -25.53
CA ASP A 240 8.76 19.45 -24.75
C ASP A 240 8.45 20.64 -25.69
N MET A 241 9.19 20.76 -26.79
CA MET A 241 8.89 21.73 -27.85
C MET A 241 7.52 21.47 -28.47
N LEU A 242 7.19 20.22 -28.82
CA LEU A 242 5.89 19.89 -29.41
C LEU A 242 4.72 20.22 -28.48
N VAL A 243 4.78 19.83 -27.19
CA VAL A 243 3.70 20.15 -26.26
C VAL A 243 3.54 21.66 -26.07
N THR A 244 4.66 22.40 -26.04
CA THR A 244 4.64 23.87 -25.94
C THR A 244 4.02 24.50 -27.19
N LYS A 245 4.45 24.08 -28.37
CA LYS A 245 3.94 24.56 -29.67
C LYS A 245 2.42 24.43 -29.76
N HIS A 246 1.87 23.33 -29.28
CA HIS A 246 0.45 23.03 -29.36
C HIS A 246 -0.34 23.43 -28.10
N GLY A 247 0.25 24.19 -27.17
CA GLY A 247 -0.43 24.58 -25.93
C GLY A 247 -0.97 23.40 -25.11
N ILE A 248 -0.35 22.23 -25.25
CA ILE A 248 -0.73 21.03 -24.51
C ILE A 248 -0.11 21.15 -23.13
N SER A 249 -0.96 21.20 -22.10
CA SER A 249 -0.52 21.09 -20.71
C SER A 249 -0.34 19.62 -20.35
N PRO A 250 0.91 19.10 -20.22
CA PRO A 250 1.11 17.68 -19.92
C PRO A 250 0.61 17.30 -18.53
N SER A 251 0.55 18.27 -17.61
CA SER A 251 0.00 18.12 -16.26
C SER A 251 -1.53 18.04 -16.23
N ALA A 252 -2.24 18.55 -17.24
CA ALA A 252 -3.70 18.46 -17.33
C ALA A 252 -4.18 17.07 -17.80
N ALA A 253 -3.32 16.31 -18.49
CA ALA A 253 -3.59 14.94 -18.90
C ALA A 253 -2.33 14.07 -18.73
N PRO A 254 -1.87 13.87 -17.47
CA PRO A 254 -0.64 13.16 -17.20
C PRO A 254 -0.75 11.72 -17.64
N ILE A 255 0.37 11.08 -17.96
CA ILE A 255 0.36 9.65 -18.32
C ILE A 255 -0.09 8.89 -17.08
N LYS A 256 -1.33 8.38 -17.11
CA LYS A 256 -2.00 7.89 -15.90
C LYS A 256 -1.52 6.51 -15.50
N ARG A 257 -1.39 5.63 -16.50
CA ARG A 257 -1.06 4.20 -16.33
C ARG A 257 -0.47 3.60 -17.60
N ARG A 258 0.29 2.50 -17.47
CA ARG A 258 0.53 1.57 -18.58
C ARG A 258 0.67 0.13 -18.06
N GLY A 259 -0.21 -0.76 -18.50
CA GLY A 259 -0.39 -2.06 -17.83
C GLY A 259 -0.87 -1.84 -16.39
N ASN A 260 -0.35 -2.63 -15.44
CA ASN A 260 -0.68 -2.50 -14.00
C ASN A 260 0.02 -1.32 -13.28
N ARG A 261 0.84 -0.53 -13.99
CA ARG A 261 1.67 0.52 -13.38
C ARG A 261 1.01 1.89 -13.54
N VAL A 262 0.64 2.53 -12.43
CA VAL A 262 0.14 3.92 -12.37
C VAL A 262 1.34 4.87 -12.18
N PHE A 263 1.45 5.94 -12.98
CA PHE A 263 2.51 6.93 -12.80
C PHE A 263 2.07 8.04 -11.84
N GLU A 264 3.04 8.73 -11.22
CA GLU A 264 2.81 9.65 -10.10
C GLU A 264 1.88 10.81 -10.43
N ALA A 265 2.01 11.43 -11.61
CA ALA A 265 1.11 12.49 -12.03
C ALA A 265 -0.34 11.99 -12.30
N GLY A 266 -0.52 10.70 -12.65
CA GLY A 266 -1.84 10.06 -12.80
C GLY A 266 -2.60 9.81 -11.50
N LEU A 267 -1.95 10.04 -10.35
CA LEU A 267 -2.61 9.93 -9.05
C LEU A 267 -3.66 11.01 -8.86
N ILE A 268 -3.55 12.12 -9.59
CA ILE A 268 -4.47 13.25 -9.56
C ILE A 268 -5.94 12.88 -9.81
N ASP A 269 -6.19 11.81 -10.58
CA ASP A 269 -7.55 11.33 -10.90
C ASP A 269 -8.16 10.46 -9.80
N HIS A 270 -7.31 9.91 -8.92
CA HIS A 270 -7.75 9.10 -7.79
C HIS A 270 -7.98 9.95 -6.54
N VAL A 271 -7.57 11.22 -6.59
CA VAL A 271 -7.83 12.21 -5.53
C VAL A 271 -9.28 12.66 -5.64
N GLY A 272 -10.05 12.40 -4.59
CA GLY A 272 -11.49 12.70 -4.49
C GLY A 272 -11.79 14.09 -3.92
N LEU A 273 -10.87 15.04 -4.09
CA LEU A 273 -10.99 16.41 -3.58
C LEU A 273 -11.50 17.35 -4.69
N GLU A 274 -12.49 18.18 -4.33
CA GLU A 274 -13.02 19.19 -5.24
C GLU A 274 -12.08 20.39 -5.39
N ASP A 275 -11.52 20.87 -4.26
CA ASP A 275 -10.59 21.98 -4.17
C ASP A 275 -9.34 21.60 -3.36
N VAL A 276 -8.17 22.09 -3.77
CA VAL A 276 -6.90 21.90 -3.07
C VAL A 276 -6.19 23.25 -3.04
N ARG A 277 -6.02 23.83 -1.85
CA ARG A 277 -5.34 25.12 -1.68
C ARG A 277 -3.86 24.96 -1.42
N LEU A 278 -3.49 23.87 -0.75
CA LEU A 278 -2.11 23.51 -0.47
C LEU A 278 -1.86 22.04 -0.78
N PHE A 279 -0.84 21.80 -1.60
CA PHE A 279 -0.23 20.49 -1.82
C PHE A 279 1.07 20.40 -1.01
N THR A 280 1.28 19.29 -0.31
CA THR A 280 2.50 19.05 0.47
C THR A 280 3.23 17.79 0.03
N ASP A 281 4.54 17.88 -0.26
CA ASP A 281 5.42 16.75 -0.54
C ASP A 281 6.36 16.46 0.64
N ILE A 282 6.31 15.24 1.16
CA ILE A 282 7.15 14.76 2.25
C ILE A 282 8.41 14.12 1.70
N GLY A 283 9.56 14.77 1.89
CA GLY A 283 10.85 14.23 1.46
C GLY A 283 11.18 14.42 -0.03
N GLY A 284 10.29 15.04 -0.81
CA GLY A 284 10.64 15.63 -2.10
C GLY A 284 10.70 14.65 -3.27
N THR A 285 9.89 13.61 -3.25
CA THR A 285 9.91 12.52 -4.23
C THR A 285 8.69 12.54 -5.16
N ALA A 286 7.73 13.43 -4.95
CA ALA A 286 6.47 13.50 -5.67
C ALA A 286 6.39 14.71 -6.64
N GLN A 287 7.51 15.13 -7.22
CA GLN A 287 7.59 16.34 -8.07
C GLN A 287 6.57 16.42 -9.20
N SER A 288 6.40 15.35 -9.97
CA SER A 288 5.41 15.36 -11.05
C SER A 288 3.98 15.46 -10.54
N PHE A 289 3.71 14.93 -9.35
CA PHE A 289 2.42 15.02 -8.71
C PHE A 289 2.16 16.43 -8.18
N ALA A 290 3.18 17.11 -7.65
CA ALA A 290 3.10 18.52 -7.26
C ALA A 290 2.76 19.42 -8.46
N ILE A 291 3.42 19.20 -9.61
CA ILE A 291 3.15 19.93 -10.86
C ILE A 291 1.73 19.66 -11.36
N ALA A 292 1.27 18.40 -11.28
CA ALA A 292 -0.10 18.02 -11.65
C ALA A 292 -1.15 18.64 -10.71
N ALA A 293 -0.90 18.65 -9.40
CA ALA A 293 -1.78 19.27 -8.40
C ALA A 293 -1.91 20.78 -8.62
N HIS A 294 -0.79 21.48 -8.81
CA HIS A 294 -0.80 22.90 -9.12
C HIS A 294 -1.51 23.19 -10.44
N GLY A 295 -1.26 22.41 -11.49
CA GLY A 295 -1.94 22.59 -12.77
C GLY A 295 -3.45 22.35 -12.74
N LYS A 296 -3.95 21.49 -11.82
CA LYS A 296 -5.38 21.18 -11.68
C LYS A 296 -6.13 22.18 -10.80
N TRP A 297 -5.58 22.52 -9.64
CA TRP A 297 -6.29 23.32 -8.62
C TRP A 297 -5.68 24.70 -8.37
N ASP A 298 -4.60 25.06 -9.08
CA ASP A 298 -3.85 26.30 -8.82
C ASP A 298 -3.42 26.41 -7.35
N CYS A 299 -2.92 25.32 -6.77
CA CYS A 299 -2.62 25.21 -5.34
C CYS A 299 -1.20 25.70 -4.99
N ASP A 300 -0.96 26.17 -3.76
CA ASP A 300 0.40 26.39 -3.27
C ASP A 300 1.12 25.06 -3.02
N ILE A 301 2.46 25.08 -2.95
CA ILE A 301 3.29 23.90 -2.72
C ILE A 301 4.10 24.06 -1.43
N GLN A 302 4.04 23.08 -0.55
CA GLN A 302 4.90 22.95 0.63
C GLN A 302 5.83 21.74 0.49
N LEU A 303 7.12 21.97 0.68
CA LEU A 303 8.17 20.96 0.68
C LEU A 303 8.60 20.67 2.13
N VAL A 304 8.32 19.48 2.63
CA VAL A 304 8.70 19.07 4.00
C VAL A 304 10.11 18.50 3.98
N ASP A 305 11.05 19.26 4.54
CA ASP A 305 12.49 18.98 4.49
C ASP A 305 12.94 18.19 5.72
N ILE A 306 12.79 16.87 5.63
CA ILE A 306 13.12 15.90 6.68
C ILE A 306 14.07 14.82 6.16
N ASP A 307 14.91 14.28 7.06
CA ASP A 307 15.79 13.15 6.77
C ASP A 307 15.08 11.79 6.87
N HIS A 308 15.77 10.69 6.56
CA HIS A 308 15.23 9.31 6.64
C HIS A 308 14.70 8.89 8.03
N ARG A 309 15.00 9.66 9.09
CA ARG A 309 14.53 9.45 10.48
C ARG A 309 13.42 10.44 10.87
N GLY A 310 12.92 11.23 9.93
CA GLY A 310 11.87 12.23 10.18
C GLY A 310 12.38 13.50 10.88
N ARG A 311 13.70 13.71 10.95
CA ARG A 311 14.27 14.91 11.58
C ARG A 311 14.32 16.04 10.58
N PHE A 312 13.82 17.20 10.97
CA PHE A 312 13.82 18.40 10.14
C PHE A 312 15.24 18.91 9.90
N ALA A 313 15.53 19.28 8.66
CA ALA A 313 16.79 19.91 8.30
C ALA A 313 16.76 21.40 8.65
N PRO A 314 17.68 21.93 9.48
CA PRO A 314 17.70 23.37 9.80
C PRO A 314 18.05 24.22 8.58
N HIS A 315 18.90 23.69 7.68
CA HIS A 315 19.27 24.34 6.41
C HIS A 315 18.73 23.56 5.22
N PRO A 316 18.39 24.22 4.09
CA PRO A 316 17.82 23.55 2.93
C PRO A 316 18.65 22.37 2.45
N SER A 317 18.04 21.19 2.42
CA SER A 317 18.65 20.01 1.82
C SER A 317 18.91 20.22 0.33
N LYS A 318 19.92 19.54 -0.21
CA LYS A 318 20.29 19.64 -1.64
C LYS A 318 19.12 19.40 -2.58
N TRP A 319 18.22 18.47 -2.24
CA TRP A 319 17.07 18.13 -3.06
C TRP A 319 16.08 19.30 -3.17
N VAL A 320 15.93 20.14 -2.14
CA VAL A 320 14.96 21.25 -2.13
C VAL A 320 15.27 22.25 -3.23
N ALA A 321 16.55 22.58 -3.44
CA ALA A 321 16.98 23.49 -4.50
C ALA A 321 16.69 22.92 -5.90
N VAL A 322 16.99 21.63 -6.10
CA VAL A 322 16.70 20.92 -7.37
C VAL A 322 15.20 20.87 -7.64
N TYR A 323 14.41 20.55 -6.61
CA TYR A 323 12.97 20.44 -6.70
C TYR A 323 12.34 21.80 -7.03
N THR A 324 12.72 22.84 -6.29
CA THR A 324 12.25 24.21 -6.49
C THR A 324 12.59 24.72 -7.89
N LYS A 325 13.82 24.49 -8.37
CA LYS A 325 14.24 24.87 -9.73
C LYS A 325 13.37 24.23 -10.81
N ALA A 326 13.01 22.96 -10.63
CA ALA A 326 12.16 22.26 -11.58
C ALA A 326 10.71 22.77 -11.53
N LEU A 327 10.14 23.04 -10.35
CA LEU A 327 8.81 23.67 -10.25
C LEU A 327 8.76 25.03 -10.97
N ILE A 328 9.77 25.87 -10.76
CA ILE A 328 9.91 27.16 -11.45
C ILE A 328 10.04 26.96 -12.97
N GLY A 329 10.84 25.98 -13.39
CA GLY A 329 10.97 25.62 -14.82
C GLY A 329 9.68 25.13 -15.47
N HIS A 330 8.67 24.75 -14.66
CA HIS A 330 7.32 24.41 -15.10
C HIS A 330 6.31 25.56 -14.93
N GLY A 331 6.78 26.78 -14.66
CA GLY A 331 5.96 28.00 -14.64
C GLY A 331 5.34 28.34 -13.27
N ILE A 332 5.72 27.64 -12.21
CA ILE A 332 5.19 27.88 -10.86
C ILE A 332 5.92 29.08 -10.24
N ASP A 333 5.17 30.09 -9.79
CA ASP A 333 5.74 31.28 -9.15
C ASP A 333 6.52 30.88 -7.88
N PRO A 334 7.81 31.26 -7.75
CA PRO A 334 8.61 30.99 -6.56
C PRO A 334 7.93 31.36 -5.22
N LYS A 335 7.08 32.41 -5.20
CA LYS A 335 6.36 32.86 -4.00
C LYS A 335 5.31 31.85 -3.51
N ARG A 336 4.88 30.94 -4.37
CA ARG A 336 3.90 29.88 -4.07
C ARG A 336 4.55 28.59 -3.59
N ILE A 337 5.89 28.56 -3.49
CA ILE A 337 6.66 27.42 -3.04
C ILE A 337 7.24 27.72 -1.66
N SER A 338 6.91 26.89 -0.68
CA SER A 338 7.34 27.03 0.71
C SER A 338 8.12 25.81 1.17
N ARG A 339 9.07 26.01 2.10
CA ARG A 339 9.84 24.93 2.72
C ARG A 339 9.48 24.84 4.21
N ALA A 340 9.12 23.65 4.66
CA ALA A 340 8.98 23.33 6.08
C ALA A 340 10.26 22.65 6.60
N GLY A 341 11.17 23.44 7.17
CA GLY A 341 12.42 22.99 7.79
C GLY A 341 12.35 22.84 9.31
N SER A 342 11.15 22.88 9.89
CA SER A 342 10.88 22.64 11.31
C SER A 342 9.42 22.24 11.49
N GLN A 343 9.09 21.66 12.65
CA GLN A 343 7.74 21.22 12.96
C GLN A 343 6.72 22.37 13.05
N ASN A 344 7.17 23.58 13.41
CA ASN A 344 6.32 24.79 13.46
C ASN A 344 6.10 25.41 12.08
N ALA A 345 6.87 25.02 11.07
CA ALA A 345 6.70 25.49 9.69
C ALA A 345 5.75 24.60 8.87
N LEU A 346 5.26 23.48 9.43
CA LEU A 346 4.27 22.63 8.79
C LEU A 346 2.93 23.36 8.69
N ARG A 347 2.28 23.25 7.53
CA ARG A 347 0.93 23.79 7.31
C ARG A 347 0.01 22.63 6.95
N PRO A 348 -1.19 22.55 7.54
CA PRO A 348 -2.20 21.58 7.13
C PRO A 348 -2.51 21.73 5.64
N ALA A 349 -2.59 20.60 4.94
CA ALA A 349 -2.76 20.56 3.49
C ALA A 349 -3.89 19.61 3.13
N GLN A 350 -4.68 20.00 2.11
CA GLN A 350 -5.76 19.14 1.63
C GLN A 350 -5.20 17.91 0.92
N LEU A 351 -4.07 18.05 0.22
CA LEU A 351 -3.42 16.96 -0.49
C LEU A 351 -1.96 16.81 -0.06
N VAL A 352 -1.61 15.63 0.43
CA VAL A 352 -0.26 15.30 0.92
C VAL A 352 0.30 14.12 0.13
N ALA A 353 1.57 14.18 -0.25
CA ALA A 353 2.26 13.11 -0.95
C ALA A 353 3.46 12.61 -0.13
N ASN A 354 3.65 11.29 -0.12
CA ASN A 354 4.80 10.59 0.44
C ASN A 354 5.08 9.35 -0.42
N LEU A 355 5.59 9.60 -1.63
CA LEU A 355 5.84 8.56 -2.65
C LEU A 355 7.29 8.08 -2.55
N ASN A 356 7.59 6.80 -2.81
CA ASN A 356 8.94 6.25 -2.66
C ASN A 356 9.65 6.70 -1.35
N GLY A 357 8.89 6.83 -0.26
CA GLY A 357 9.29 7.58 0.93
C GLY A 357 9.13 6.75 2.20
N PHE A 358 8.49 7.32 3.21
CA PHE A 358 8.21 6.62 4.47
C PHE A 358 7.10 5.59 4.28
N GLY A 359 7.31 4.35 4.71
CA GLY A 359 6.39 3.23 4.42
C GLY A 359 6.82 2.37 3.24
N ASP A 360 7.75 2.84 2.40
CA ASP A 360 8.43 2.05 1.37
C ASP A 360 9.94 1.93 1.65
N ILE A 361 10.67 3.05 1.55
CA ILE A 361 12.12 3.12 1.74
C ILE A 361 12.47 3.42 3.21
N ASN A 362 11.79 4.40 3.80
CA ASN A 362 12.02 4.83 5.18
C ASN A 362 10.97 4.24 6.14
N LYS A 363 11.26 4.16 7.44
CA LYS A 363 10.30 3.61 8.42
C LYS A 363 9.13 4.57 8.64
N ILE A 364 7.92 4.11 8.39
CA ILE A 364 6.69 4.93 8.47
C ILE A 364 6.50 5.66 9.80
N LYS A 365 6.92 5.05 10.92
CA LYS A 365 6.81 5.63 12.27
C LYS A 365 7.52 6.98 12.42
N HIS A 366 8.47 7.30 11.55
CA HIS A 366 9.15 8.60 11.58
C HIS A 366 8.25 9.76 11.11
N LEU A 367 7.07 9.48 10.57
CA LEU A 367 6.07 10.50 10.25
C LEU A 367 5.05 10.76 11.38
N GLU A 368 5.20 10.11 12.53
CA GLU A 368 4.31 10.25 13.69
C GLU A 368 4.13 11.71 14.13
N THR A 369 5.18 12.54 14.06
CA THR A 369 5.14 13.96 14.43
C THR A 369 4.80 14.91 13.27
N VAL A 370 4.75 14.38 12.05
CA VAL A 370 4.59 15.14 10.81
C VAL A 370 3.15 15.06 10.31
N LEU A 371 2.57 13.85 10.19
CA LEU A 371 1.22 13.68 9.67
C LEU A 371 0.13 14.39 10.48
N PRO A 372 0.13 14.38 11.83
CA PRO A 372 -0.88 15.11 12.62
C PRO A 372 -0.97 16.60 12.32
N ARG A 373 0.13 17.21 11.88
CA ARG A 373 0.20 18.64 11.56
C ARG A 373 -0.09 18.95 10.09
N LEU A 374 -0.05 17.93 9.24
CA LEU A 374 -0.30 18.04 7.79
C LEU A 374 -1.72 17.63 7.42
N LEU A 375 -2.32 16.67 8.12
CA LEU A 375 -3.62 16.11 7.81
C LEU A 375 -4.70 16.75 8.67
N ASP A 376 -5.65 17.41 8.02
CA ASP A 376 -6.91 17.83 8.60
C ASP A 376 -8.03 16.86 8.19
N HIS A 377 -9.20 17.00 8.82
CA HIS A 377 -10.38 16.24 8.40
C HIS A 377 -10.68 16.47 6.92
N GLY A 378 -10.76 15.39 6.14
CA GLY A 378 -10.95 15.38 4.69
C GLY A 378 -9.65 15.43 3.89
N SER A 379 -8.48 15.66 4.50
CA SER A 379 -7.19 15.63 3.78
C SER A 379 -6.95 14.26 3.15
N GLN A 380 -6.36 14.23 1.96
CA GLN A 380 -5.93 12.99 1.31
C GLN A 380 -4.42 12.87 1.29
N LEU A 381 -3.91 11.74 1.80
CA LEU A 381 -2.50 11.36 1.75
C LEU A 381 -2.29 10.27 0.69
N VAL A 382 -1.47 10.55 -0.31
CA VAL A 382 -1.05 9.56 -1.32
C VAL A 382 0.32 9.00 -0.95
N ILE A 383 0.39 7.69 -0.73
CA ILE A 383 1.55 7.03 -0.12
C ILE A 383 1.88 5.67 -0.74
N ASP A 384 3.18 5.37 -0.86
CA ASP A 384 3.67 4.04 -1.23
C ASP A 384 3.98 3.19 0.01
N ILE A 385 3.43 1.97 0.05
CA ILE A 385 3.48 1.06 1.19
C ILE A 385 4.10 -0.27 0.77
N ARG A 386 5.35 -0.52 1.17
CA ARG A 386 6.00 -1.82 1.02
C ARG A 386 5.38 -2.86 1.96
N LYS A 387 5.09 -4.04 1.44
CA LYS A 387 4.56 -5.15 2.25
C LYS A 387 5.49 -5.45 3.42
N GLY A 388 4.95 -5.40 4.63
CA GLY A 388 5.70 -5.61 5.87
C GLY A 388 6.33 -4.35 6.47
N SER A 389 6.15 -3.16 5.89
CA SER A 389 6.69 -1.91 6.43
C SER A 389 6.00 -1.41 7.71
N GLY A 390 4.84 -1.97 8.04
CA GLY A 390 3.99 -1.52 9.15
C GLY A 390 3.14 -0.28 8.84
N ALA A 391 3.13 0.20 7.59
CA ALA A 391 2.43 1.44 7.25
C ALA A 391 0.89 1.33 7.31
N PHE A 392 0.27 0.22 6.88
CA PHE A 392 -1.19 0.08 6.98
C PHE A 392 -1.71 0.18 8.43
N PRO A 393 -1.14 -0.53 9.41
CA PRO A 393 -1.49 -0.33 10.82
C PRO A 393 -1.31 1.10 11.31
N PHE A 394 -0.19 1.75 10.96
CA PHE A 394 0.10 3.14 11.34
C PHE A 394 -0.92 4.12 10.74
N LEU A 395 -1.21 4.01 9.44
CA LEU A 395 -2.13 4.88 8.73
C LEU A 395 -3.59 4.72 9.18
N LYS A 396 -3.95 3.55 9.74
CA LYS A 396 -5.30 3.30 10.26
C LYS A 396 -5.69 4.30 11.36
N GLU A 397 -4.73 4.92 12.04
CA GLU A 397 -4.99 5.94 13.06
C GLU A 397 -5.43 7.28 12.46
N PHE A 398 -5.09 7.54 11.20
CA PHE A 398 -5.37 8.81 10.51
C PHE A 398 -6.64 8.76 9.66
N GLY A 399 -7.02 7.57 9.15
CA GLY A 399 -8.30 7.40 8.48
C GLY A 399 -8.43 6.15 7.62
N THR A 400 -9.23 6.24 6.56
CA THR A 400 -9.56 5.13 5.66
C THR A 400 -8.64 5.07 4.45
N THR A 401 -8.14 3.88 4.12
CA THR A 401 -7.20 3.66 3.02
C THR A 401 -7.85 2.95 1.84
N ASN A 402 -7.66 3.48 0.63
CA ASN A 402 -8.05 2.86 -0.63
C ASN A 402 -6.82 2.58 -1.48
N THR A 403 -6.68 1.33 -1.95
CA THR A 403 -5.57 0.93 -2.82
C THR A 403 -5.78 1.46 -4.23
N VAL A 404 -4.79 2.18 -4.75
CA VAL A 404 -4.77 2.69 -6.14
C VAL A 404 -4.10 1.67 -7.08
N SER A 405 -2.95 1.14 -6.69
CA SER A 405 -2.23 0.14 -7.50
C SER A 405 -1.29 -0.70 -6.64
N THR A 406 -0.90 -1.86 -7.15
CA THR A 406 0.14 -2.69 -6.54
C THR A 406 1.22 -2.96 -7.58
N THR A 407 2.47 -2.69 -7.21
CA THR A 407 3.65 -2.99 -8.03
C THR A 407 4.59 -3.90 -7.24
N GLU A 408 5.46 -4.65 -7.91
CA GLU A 408 6.50 -5.45 -7.26
C GLU A 408 7.86 -4.75 -7.43
N VAL A 409 8.58 -4.56 -6.32
CA VAL A 409 9.90 -3.93 -6.27
C VAL A 409 10.82 -4.83 -5.45
N ASP A 410 11.88 -5.35 -6.07
CA ASP A 410 12.84 -6.29 -5.47
C ASP A 410 12.18 -7.54 -4.87
N GLY A 411 11.18 -8.10 -5.55
CA GLY A 411 10.44 -9.28 -5.08
C GLY A 411 9.43 -9.00 -3.97
N VAL A 412 9.25 -7.73 -3.57
CA VAL A 412 8.34 -7.33 -2.51
C VAL A 412 7.21 -6.46 -3.10
N PRO A 413 5.94 -6.77 -2.81
CA PRO A 413 4.83 -5.92 -3.22
C PRO A 413 4.91 -4.54 -2.54
N VAL A 414 4.81 -3.48 -3.33
CA VAL A 414 4.63 -2.09 -2.90
C VAL A 414 3.25 -1.64 -3.37
N VAL A 415 2.39 -1.30 -2.42
CA VAL A 415 1.00 -0.89 -2.64
C VAL A 415 0.94 0.63 -2.55
N ARG A 416 0.49 1.26 -3.64
CA ARG A 416 0.17 2.68 -3.63
C ARG A 416 -1.25 2.87 -3.14
N THR A 417 -1.42 3.74 -2.15
CA THR A 417 -2.64 3.90 -1.38
C THR A 417 -2.98 5.38 -1.25
N ILE A 418 -4.28 5.70 -1.27
CA ILE A 418 -4.80 6.99 -0.83
C ILE A 418 -5.46 6.78 0.52
N LEU A 419 -4.98 7.49 1.53
CA LEU A 419 -5.66 7.65 2.81
C LEU A 419 -6.53 8.89 2.75
N THR A 420 -7.81 8.77 3.12
CA THR A 420 -8.67 9.92 3.44
C THR A 420 -8.71 10.07 4.94
N ALA A 421 -8.28 11.23 5.44
CA ALA A 421 -8.24 11.53 6.87
C ALA A 421 -9.66 11.81 7.36
N ASP A 422 -10.27 10.83 8.01
CA ASP A 422 -11.63 10.90 8.58
C ASP A 422 -11.63 10.77 10.11
N LYS A 423 -10.44 10.66 10.70
CA LYS A 423 -10.24 10.64 12.15
C LYS A 423 -9.61 11.96 12.57
N ILE A 424 -10.21 12.61 13.55
CA ILE A 424 -9.68 13.84 14.14
C ILE A 424 -8.38 13.47 14.84
N VAL A 425 -7.25 13.86 14.25
CA VAL A 425 -5.96 13.83 14.93
C VAL A 425 -5.85 15.16 15.64
N ALA A 426 -5.91 15.15 16.97
CA ALA A 426 -5.75 16.38 17.72
C ALA A 426 -4.33 16.91 17.51
N ARG A 427 -4.23 18.22 17.37
CA ARG A 427 -2.94 18.91 17.24
C ARG A 427 -2.36 18.99 18.66
N ASP A 428 -1.13 18.51 18.85
CA ASP A 428 -0.36 18.66 20.09
C ASP A 428 -0.41 20.13 20.57
N ASP A 429 -1.31 20.40 21.51
CA ASP A 429 -1.11 21.36 22.58
C ASP A 429 -1.07 20.54 23.87
N GLU A 430 0.04 20.63 24.61
CA GLU A 430 0.32 19.96 25.90
C GLU A 430 -0.75 20.22 27.00
N SER A 431 -1.86 20.91 26.69
CA SER A 431 -2.98 21.22 27.59
C SER A 431 -4.20 20.29 27.48
N SER A 432 -4.25 19.38 26.49
CA SER A 432 -5.49 18.63 26.18
C SER A 432 -5.76 17.42 27.11
N TRP A 433 -4.78 16.53 27.33
CA TRP A 433 -5.03 15.30 28.11
C TRP A 433 -5.27 15.57 29.61
N SER A 434 -4.50 16.44 30.24
CA SER A 434 -4.68 16.74 31.68
C SER A 434 -6.08 17.30 31.97
N ALA A 435 -6.62 18.14 31.06
CA ALA A 435 -7.99 18.63 31.14
C ALA A 435 -9.04 17.52 30.92
N ILE A 436 -8.82 16.64 29.93
CA ILE A 436 -9.70 15.48 29.69
C ILE A 436 -9.67 14.51 30.87
N ALA A 437 -8.50 14.18 31.40
CA ALA A 437 -8.31 13.28 32.53
C ALA A 437 -8.96 13.83 33.80
N THR A 438 -8.81 15.14 34.06
CA THR A 438 -9.51 15.81 35.16
C THR A 438 -11.03 15.76 34.98
N THR A 439 -11.52 15.92 33.76
CA THR A 439 -12.95 15.78 33.45
C THR A 439 -13.44 14.34 33.65
N LEU A 440 -12.66 13.36 33.21
CA LEU A 440 -12.96 11.94 33.39
C LEU A 440 -13.01 11.56 34.86
N ALA A 441 -12.06 12.03 35.67
CA ALA A 441 -12.01 11.78 37.11
C ALA A 441 -13.32 12.19 37.80
N GLY A 442 -13.93 13.30 37.35
CA GLY A 442 -15.14 13.84 37.93
C GLY A 442 -14.90 14.42 39.34
N LYS A 443 -15.98 14.89 39.97
CA LYS A 443 -15.93 15.63 41.25
C LYS A 443 -15.36 14.83 42.43
N ASP A 444 -15.51 13.51 42.41
CA ASP A 444 -15.12 12.60 43.50
C ASP A 444 -13.83 11.83 43.17
N GLY A 445 -13.27 12.03 41.97
CA GLY A 445 -12.04 11.41 41.49
C GLY A 445 -10.82 12.31 41.63
N PHE A 446 -9.68 11.85 41.13
CA PHE A 446 -8.48 12.68 41.04
C PHE A 446 -7.64 12.32 39.81
N PHE A 447 -6.82 13.28 39.38
CA PHE A 447 -5.75 13.08 38.42
C PHE A 447 -4.43 13.59 39.02
N ARG A 448 -3.37 12.78 38.94
CA ARG A 448 -2.02 13.15 39.39
C ARG A 448 -1.04 12.79 38.28
N GLU A 449 -0.05 13.63 38.01
CA GLU A 449 0.92 13.37 36.94
C GLU A 449 2.36 13.71 37.33
N SER A 450 3.29 12.98 36.73
CA SER A 450 4.71 13.26 36.63
C SER A 450 5.10 13.32 35.15
N ARG A 451 6.38 13.51 34.88
CA ARG A 451 6.90 13.52 33.50
C ARG A 451 6.66 12.19 32.77
N GLU A 452 6.74 11.07 33.47
CA GLU A 452 6.71 9.73 32.85
C GLU A 452 5.47 8.92 33.23
N HIS A 453 4.66 9.40 34.18
CA HIS A 453 3.56 8.64 34.74
C HIS A 453 2.34 9.51 35.05
N SER A 454 1.16 8.90 35.05
CA SER A 454 -0.03 9.53 35.61
C SER A 454 -0.96 8.52 36.29
N PHE A 455 -1.70 9.01 37.28
CA PHE A 455 -2.73 8.29 38.01
C PHE A 455 -4.07 8.97 37.75
N LEU A 456 -5.02 8.22 37.20
CA LEU A 456 -6.39 8.67 36.98
C LEU A 456 -7.35 7.81 37.80
N PHE A 457 -7.94 8.40 38.84
CA PHE A 457 -8.97 7.76 39.64
C PHE A 457 -10.37 8.20 39.20
N THR A 458 -11.19 7.23 38.80
CA THR A 458 -12.60 7.40 38.44
C THR A 458 -13.51 6.57 39.37
N PRO A 459 -14.20 7.19 40.34
CA PRO A 459 -15.11 6.50 41.25
C PRO A 459 -16.43 6.13 40.56
N ARG A 460 -16.94 4.91 40.78
CA ARG A 460 -18.25 4.44 40.29
C ARG A 460 -18.96 3.45 41.23
N SER A 461 -18.23 2.62 41.97
CA SER A 461 -18.79 1.61 42.89
C SER A 461 -17.83 1.26 44.05
N ASP A 462 -18.22 0.31 44.91
CA ASP A 462 -17.41 -0.25 46.00
C ASP A 462 -16.36 -1.28 45.53
N THR A 463 -16.28 -1.55 44.22
CA THR A 463 -15.24 -2.37 43.59
C THR A 463 -14.25 -1.48 42.84
N LEU A 464 -12.97 -1.55 43.20
CA LEU A 464 -11.87 -0.83 42.56
C LEU A 464 -11.01 -1.76 41.71
N VAL A 465 -10.81 -1.40 40.44
CA VAL A 465 -9.80 -2.00 39.57
C VAL A 465 -8.63 -1.04 39.43
N VAL A 466 -7.48 -1.42 39.99
CA VAL A 466 -6.20 -0.74 39.78
C VAL A 466 -5.57 -1.34 38.54
N THR A 467 -5.28 -0.54 37.52
CA THR A 467 -4.86 -1.07 36.23
C THR A 467 -3.70 -0.33 35.63
N PHE A 468 -2.84 -1.07 34.92
CA PHE A 468 -1.55 -0.60 34.44
C PHE A 468 -1.42 -0.82 32.95
N ASP A 469 -0.90 0.18 32.26
CA ASP A 469 -0.57 0.08 30.85
C ASP A 469 0.51 -0.98 30.58
N ASN A 470 0.29 -1.77 29.54
CA ASN A 470 1.30 -2.68 29.00
C ASN A 470 2.34 -1.91 28.17
N VAL A 471 3.43 -2.55 27.76
CA VAL A 471 4.50 -1.87 26.98
C VAL A 471 3.97 -1.29 25.66
N GLU A 472 3.06 -1.98 24.97
CA GLU A 472 2.51 -1.50 23.69
C GLU A 472 1.74 -0.19 23.89
N LEU A 473 0.82 -0.15 24.85
CA LEU A 473 0.04 1.03 25.19
C LEU A 473 0.91 2.13 25.80
N ALA A 474 1.93 1.77 26.58
CA ALA A 474 2.91 2.72 27.13
C ALA A 474 3.73 3.45 26.07
N MET A 475 3.87 2.84 24.89
CA MET A 475 4.51 3.42 23.72
C MET A 475 3.54 4.19 22.81
N GLU A 476 2.23 4.09 23.01
CA GLU A 476 1.23 4.82 22.22
C GLU A 476 1.12 6.27 22.74
N LYS A 477 1.37 7.23 21.85
CA LYS A 477 1.05 8.65 22.05
C LYS A 477 -0.33 8.92 21.45
N ARG A 478 -1.36 8.89 22.27
CA ARG A 478 -2.74 9.25 21.89
C ARG A 478 -3.26 10.36 22.78
N ASP A 479 -3.87 11.38 22.18
CA ASP A 479 -4.42 12.54 22.89
C ASP A 479 -5.67 12.20 23.73
N ASP A 480 -6.31 11.07 23.46
CA ASP A 480 -7.46 10.51 24.17
C ASP A 480 -7.11 9.27 25.00
N ARG A 481 -5.81 9.02 25.27
CA ARG A 481 -5.32 7.79 25.87
C ARG A 481 -5.95 7.51 27.23
N ARG A 482 -6.97 6.67 27.24
CA ARG A 482 -7.56 6.13 28.47
C ARG A 482 -6.67 5.02 29.03
N PRO A 483 -6.68 4.81 30.36
CA PRO A 483 -5.88 3.76 30.95
C PRO A 483 -6.33 2.37 30.46
N TRP A 484 -5.41 1.41 30.47
CA TRP A 484 -5.68 0.07 29.98
C TRP A 484 -6.95 -0.55 30.58
N GLY A 485 -7.78 -1.15 29.71
CA GLY A 485 -9.05 -1.75 30.14
C GLY A 485 -10.20 -0.78 30.46
N TYR A 486 -10.02 0.54 30.30
CA TYR A 486 -11.03 1.57 30.67
C TYR A 486 -12.46 1.22 30.25
N SER A 487 -12.73 1.02 28.95
CA SER A 487 -14.10 0.78 28.46
C SER A 487 -14.68 -0.54 28.97
N PHE A 488 -13.84 -1.52 29.31
CA PHE A 488 -14.30 -2.79 29.87
C PHE A 488 -14.73 -2.61 31.33
N ILE A 489 -13.92 -1.91 32.12
CA ILE A 489 -14.16 -1.62 33.55
C ILE A 489 -15.38 -0.69 33.69
N GLU A 490 -15.46 0.36 32.85
CA GLU A 490 -16.58 1.30 32.80
C GLU A 490 -17.91 0.58 32.53
N LYS A 491 -17.94 -0.38 31.60
CA LYS A 491 -19.14 -1.17 31.29
C LYS A 491 -19.67 -2.00 32.46
N GLN A 492 -18.81 -2.33 33.45
CA GLN A 492 -19.24 -3.04 34.66
C GLN A 492 -19.67 -2.08 35.79
N GLY A 493 -19.52 -0.78 35.59
CA GLY A 493 -19.79 0.22 36.63
C GLY A 493 -18.75 0.24 37.75
N TRP A 494 -17.55 -0.33 37.56
CA TRP A 494 -16.52 -0.38 38.60
C TRP A 494 -15.72 0.91 38.73
N SER A 495 -15.27 1.18 39.96
CA SER A 495 -14.29 2.24 40.20
C SER A 495 -12.96 1.82 39.58
N MET A 496 -12.19 2.79 39.09
CA MET A 496 -10.94 2.52 38.38
C MET A 496 -9.84 3.45 38.85
N LEU A 497 -8.66 2.90 39.14
CA LEU A 497 -7.42 3.64 39.29
C LEU A 497 -6.50 3.24 38.13
N GLY A 498 -6.46 4.06 37.08
CA GLY A 498 -5.58 3.86 35.94
C GLY A 498 -4.21 4.44 36.20
N VAL A 499 -3.17 3.61 36.14
CA VAL A 499 -1.77 4.00 36.27
C VAL A 499 -1.11 3.88 34.92
N MET A 500 -0.83 5.03 34.32
CA MET A 500 -0.32 5.14 32.96
C MET A 500 1.20 5.37 32.97
N ALA A 501 1.88 4.86 31.95
CA ALA A 501 3.32 5.00 31.77
C ALA A 501 3.66 5.59 30.39
N ASN A 502 4.56 6.54 30.32
CA ASN A 502 5.09 7.10 29.07
C ASN A 502 6.45 6.47 28.78
N GLY A 503 6.45 5.37 28.04
CA GLY A 503 7.66 4.63 27.68
C GLY A 503 7.97 3.42 28.56
N TRP A 504 9.23 3.00 28.51
CA TRP A 504 9.74 1.72 29.02
C TRP A 504 10.19 1.87 30.48
N THR A 505 9.29 2.34 31.34
CA THR A 505 9.66 2.75 32.71
C THR A 505 9.62 1.61 33.72
N TRP A 506 8.90 0.52 33.40
CA TRP A 506 8.57 -0.55 34.35
C TRP A 506 7.98 -0.04 35.66
N TYR A 507 7.39 1.17 35.65
CA TYR A 507 6.86 1.82 36.85
C TYR A 507 7.92 1.95 37.96
N ARG A 508 9.19 2.12 37.57
CA ARG A 508 10.34 2.23 38.48
C ARG A 508 10.71 3.68 38.83
N ASP A 509 9.97 4.66 38.31
CA ASP A 509 10.04 6.04 38.78
C ASP A 509 9.66 6.08 40.28
N PRO A 510 10.53 6.59 41.18
CA PRO A 510 10.24 6.71 42.61
C PRO A 510 8.94 7.44 42.91
N TRP A 511 8.50 8.35 42.03
CA TRP A 511 7.23 9.05 42.15
C TRP A 511 6.05 8.06 42.20
N VAL A 512 6.06 6.99 41.39
CA VAL A 512 4.99 5.98 41.35
C VAL A 512 4.90 5.24 42.69
N ALA A 513 6.03 4.84 43.26
CA ALA A 513 6.08 4.21 44.58
C ALA A 513 5.52 5.14 45.67
N ALA A 514 5.91 6.41 45.66
CA ALA A 514 5.39 7.40 46.59
C ALA A 514 3.87 7.61 46.46
N GLN A 515 3.31 7.55 45.24
CA GLN A 515 1.86 7.61 45.05
C GLN A 515 1.14 6.42 45.68
N PHE A 516 1.68 5.20 45.52
CA PHE A 516 1.08 4.02 46.13
C PHE A 516 1.21 4.00 47.66
N ASP A 517 2.32 4.49 48.20
CA ASP A 517 2.51 4.67 49.64
C ASP A 517 1.49 5.69 50.20
N ASP A 518 1.29 6.83 49.53
CA ASP A 518 0.27 7.82 49.90
C ASP A 518 -1.16 7.23 49.88
N LEU A 519 -1.50 6.46 48.85
CA LEU A 519 -2.82 5.80 48.75
C LEU A 519 -3.00 4.74 49.86
N ARG A 520 -1.94 4.01 50.22
CA ARG A 520 -1.97 3.09 51.37
C ARG A 520 -2.19 3.85 52.67
N ASP A 521 -1.36 4.84 52.94
CA ASP A 521 -1.28 5.52 54.25
C ASP A 521 -2.49 6.43 54.50
N SER A 522 -3.09 6.97 53.43
CA SER A 522 -4.34 7.73 53.50
C SER A 522 -5.59 6.85 53.72
N GLY A 523 -5.45 5.52 53.68
CA GLY A 523 -6.58 4.59 53.78
C GLY A 523 -7.47 4.57 52.53
N PHE A 524 -7.00 5.06 51.38
CA PHE A 524 -7.78 5.12 50.14
C PHE A 524 -8.36 3.76 49.75
N PHE A 525 -7.55 2.70 49.81
CA PHE A 525 -7.99 1.35 49.44
C PHE A 525 -9.03 0.76 50.39
N ALA A 526 -9.00 1.13 51.68
CA ALA A 526 -9.92 0.60 52.69
C ALA A 526 -11.38 1.05 52.48
N ARG A 527 -11.61 2.02 51.59
CA ARG A 527 -12.95 2.50 51.20
C ARG A 527 -13.69 1.55 50.27
N PHE A 528 -12.99 0.58 49.67
CA PHE A 528 -13.55 -0.35 48.69
C PHE A 528 -13.74 -1.72 49.32
N ARG A 529 -14.88 -2.35 49.04
CA ARG A 529 -15.16 -3.72 49.45
C ARG A 529 -14.23 -4.72 48.73
N ARG A 530 -13.87 -4.41 47.48
CA ARG A 530 -13.03 -5.26 46.64
C ARG A 530 -12.03 -4.40 45.88
N VAL A 531 -10.75 -4.76 45.95
CA VAL A 531 -9.67 -4.13 45.19
C VAL A 531 -8.96 -5.20 44.37
N VAL A 532 -8.77 -4.95 43.07
CA VAL A 532 -8.08 -5.87 42.18
C VAL A 532 -7.06 -5.13 41.32
N PHE A 533 -5.82 -5.59 41.34
CA PHE A 533 -4.73 -5.10 40.51
C PHE A 533 -4.68 -5.89 39.22
N TYR A 534 -4.68 -5.21 38.07
CA TYR A 534 -4.87 -5.82 36.77
C TYR A 534 -3.89 -5.29 35.73
N GLY A 535 -3.14 -6.19 35.10
CA GLY A 535 -2.18 -5.81 34.07
C GLY A 535 -1.67 -6.95 33.20
N ALA A 536 -1.04 -6.57 32.10
CA ALA A 536 -0.37 -7.50 31.17
C ALA A 536 1.07 -7.06 30.88
N SER A 537 2.00 -8.01 30.75
CA SER A 537 3.42 -7.72 30.47
C SER A 537 4.00 -6.75 31.51
N MET A 538 4.54 -5.61 31.11
CA MET A 538 5.02 -4.55 32.02
C MET A 538 3.96 -4.09 33.03
N GLY A 539 2.70 -3.95 32.60
CA GLY A 539 1.59 -3.67 33.51
C GLY A 539 1.26 -4.85 34.43
N GLY A 540 1.55 -6.07 33.99
CA GLY A 540 1.42 -7.29 34.79
C GLY A 540 2.49 -7.35 35.90
N TYR A 541 3.72 -6.94 35.62
CA TYR A 541 4.74 -6.70 36.65
C TYR A 541 4.24 -5.67 37.67
N ALA A 542 3.74 -4.53 37.22
CA ALA A 542 3.28 -3.47 38.10
C ALA A 542 2.08 -3.89 38.97
N ALA A 543 1.09 -4.58 38.38
CA ALA A 543 -0.02 -5.15 39.13
C ALA A 543 0.44 -6.10 40.24
N ALA A 544 1.44 -6.94 39.94
CA ALA A 544 1.99 -7.91 40.88
C ALA A 544 2.91 -7.28 41.94
N ALA A 545 3.61 -6.20 41.62
CA ALA A 545 4.46 -5.46 42.54
C ALA A 545 3.65 -4.56 43.47
N PHE A 546 2.81 -3.69 42.92
CA PHE A 546 2.10 -2.65 43.68
C PHE A 546 0.87 -3.15 44.44
N VAL A 547 0.44 -4.40 44.24
CA VAL A 547 -0.59 -5.02 45.10
C VAL A 547 -0.17 -5.02 46.58
N ALA A 548 1.14 -4.99 46.88
CA ALA A 548 1.66 -4.85 48.23
C ALA A 548 1.26 -3.54 48.94
N ALA A 549 0.87 -2.50 48.20
CA ALA A 549 0.32 -1.27 48.78
C ALA A 549 -1.12 -1.46 49.32
N CYS A 550 -1.81 -2.54 48.94
CA CYS A 550 -3.13 -2.91 49.44
C CYS A 550 -3.16 -4.41 49.81
N PRO A 551 -2.57 -4.80 50.96
CA PRO A 551 -2.55 -6.20 51.38
C PRO A 551 -3.96 -6.82 51.41
N GLY A 552 -4.10 -8.04 50.89
CA GLY A 552 -5.37 -8.74 50.74
C GLY A 552 -6.14 -8.44 49.44
N ALA A 553 -5.72 -7.46 48.63
CA ALA A 553 -6.25 -7.26 47.29
C ALA A 553 -5.88 -8.42 46.34
N ASP A 554 -6.69 -8.65 45.31
CA ASP A 554 -6.39 -9.65 44.29
C ASP A 554 -5.51 -9.07 43.18
N ALA A 555 -4.70 -9.91 42.52
CA ALA A 555 -3.90 -9.55 41.36
C ALA A 555 -4.20 -10.47 40.17
N VAL A 556 -4.49 -9.90 39.01
CA VAL A 556 -4.71 -10.61 37.74
C VAL A 556 -3.63 -10.21 36.75
N ILE A 557 -2.78 -11.17 36.40
CA ILE A 557 -1.53 -10.93 35.65
C ILE A 557 -1.55 -11.76 34.37
N ILE A 558 -1.34 -11.10 33.24
CA ILE A 558 -1.21 -11.76 31.92
C ILE A 558 0.23 -11.61 31.41
N SER A 559 0.87 -12.71 31.03
CA SER A 559 2.24 -12.73 30.49
C SER A 559 3.26 -12.06 31.43
N PRO A 560 3.52 -12.66 32.60
CA PRO A 560 4.19 -12.00 33.72
C PRO A 560 5.67 -11.69 33.50
N GLN A 561 6.12 -10.60 34.10
CA GLN A 561 7.51 -10.39 34.49
C GLN A 561 7.56 -10.22 36.01
N SER A 562 8.51 -10.87 36.68
CA SER A 562 8.69 -10.77 38.13
C SER A 562 9.60 -9.60 38.53
N THR A 563 10.65 -9.35 37.74
CA THR A 563 11.61 -8.24 37.87
C THR A 563 12.44 -8.22 36.58
N LEU A 564 13.15 -7.14 36.27
CA LEU A 564 14.20 -7.14 35.24
C LEU A 564 15.61 -7.02 35.81
N ASP A 565 15.76 -7.11 37.13
CA ASP A 565 17.07 -7.19 37.76
C ASP A 565 17.82 -8.43 37.24
N ARG A 566 18.90 -8.17 36.50
CA ARG A 566 19.71 -9.21 35.85
C ARG A 566 20.45 -10.10 36.84
N SER A 567 20.65 -9.67 38.08
CA SER A 567 21.20 -10.53 39.13
C SER A 567 20.22 -11.64 39.53
N VAL A 568 18.92 -11.41 39.36
CA VAL A 568 17.85 -12.33 39.76
C VAL A 568 17.21 -13.05 38.56
N VAL A 569 17.15 -12.41 37.38
CA VAL A 569 16.66 -13.00 36.12
C VAL A 569 17.68 -12.88 34.98
N PRO A 570 18.87 -13.49 35.09
CA PRO A 570 19.91 -13.38 34.05
C PRO A 570 19.48 -13.92 32.69
N TRP A 571 18.45 -14.77 32.64
CA TRP A 571 17.87 -15.34 31.44
C TRP A 571 16.86 -14.42 30.73
N GLU A 572 16.38 -13.34 31.36
CA GLU A 572 15.47 -12.39 30.70
C GLU A 572 16.26 -11.48 29.76
N THR A 573 15.95 -11.54 28.46
CA THR A 573 16.74 -10.94 27.37
C THR A 573 16.01 -9.88 26.55
N ARG A 574 14.69 -9.72 26.76
CA ARG A 574 13.80 -8.94 25.89
C ARG A 574 13.88 -7.43 26.12
N TYR A 575 14.07 -7.00 27.37
CA TYR A 575 13.79 -5.62 27.78
C TYR A 575 15.04 -4.82 28.15
N LYS A 576 16.01 -4.77 27.24
CA LYS A 576 17.34 -4.19 27.49
C LYS A 576 17.31 -2.73 27.95
N THR A 577 16.39 -1.93 27.43
CA THR A 577 16.27 -0.51 27.75
C THR A 577 15.77 -0.23 29.17
N ALA A 578 15.30 -1.26 29.87
CA ALA A 578 14.78 -1.16 31.23
C ALA A 578 15.68 -1.86 32.26
N TRP A 579 16.83 -2.41 31.84
CA TRP A 579 17.77 -3.09 32.73
C TRP A 579 18.50 -2.17 33.70
N ASP A 580 18.62 -0.88 33.37
CA ASP A 580 19.30 0.10 34.19
C ASP A 580 18.39 0.73 35.26
N HIS A 581 17.10 0.36 35.28
CA HIS A 581 16.17 0.82 36.31
C HIS A 581 16.46 0.15 37.65
N ASP A 582 16.20 0.86 38.74
CA ASP A 582 16.34 0.33 40.10
C ASP A 582 15.15 -0.58 40.47
N PHE A 583 15.40 -1.88 40.60
CA PHE A 583 14.43 -2.90 41.04
C PHE A 583 14.59 -3.26 42.52
N SER A 584 15.21 -2.40 43.32
CA SER A 584 15.23 -2.51 44.77
C SER A 584 13.91 -2.02 45.41
N GLY A 585 13.83 -2.15 46.74
CA GLY A 585 12.70 -1.67 47.53
C GLY A 585 11.47 -2.60 47.53
N PRO A 586 10.39 -2.20 48.22
CA PRO A 586 9.24 -3.06 48.51
C PRO A 586 8.45 -3.49 47.27
N TYR A 587 8.48 -2.67 46.20
CA TYR A 587 7.80 -2.94 44.93
C TYR A 587 8.77 -3.45 43.85
N GLY A 588 10.03 -3.73 44.20
CA GLY A 588 11.10 -4.08 43.26
C GLY A 588 10.92 -5.44 42.58
N ASP A 589 10.62 -6.46 43.39
CA ASP A 589 10.44 -7.84 42.95
C ASP A 589 8.98 -8.26 43.11
N ALA A 590 8.27 -8.34 41.99
CA ALA A 590 6.85 -8.68 41.98
C ALA A 590 6.56 -10.12 42.44
N ALA A 591 7.51 -11.05 42.31
CA ALA A 591 7.33 -12.40 42.86
C ALA A 591 7.28 -12.36 44.39
N THR A 592 8.09 -11.51 45.02
CA THR A 592 8.09 -11.31 46.48
C THR A 592 6.95 -10.41 46.94
N ALA A 593 6.74 -9.26 46.29
CA ALA A 593 5.72 -8.30 46.69
C ALA A 593 4.29 -8.87 46.61
N SER A 594 4.02 -9.71 45.61
CA SER A 594 2.70 -10.35 45.43
C SER A 594 2.31 -11.34 46.53
N HIS A 595 3.20 -11.68 47.48
CA HIS A 595 2.83 -12.44 48.67
C HIS A 595 1.82 -11.70 49.57
N ALA A 596 1.77 -10.36 49.49
CA ALA A 596 0.79 -9.56 50.23
C ALA A 596 -0.62 -9.63 49.62
N ALA A 597 -0.78 -10.12 48.39
CA ALA A 597 -2.07 -10.24 47.72
C ALA A 597 -2.94 -11.35 48.34
N GLY A 598 -4.26 -11.17 48.31
CA GLY A 598 -5.23 -12.21 48.67
C GLY A 598 -5.15 -13.40 47.72
N THR A 599 -5.29 -13.13 46.41
CA THR A 599 -5.07 -14.11 45.34
C THR A 599 -4.25 -13.52 44.19
N VAL A 600 -3.46 -14.36 43.52
CA VAL A 600 -2.67 -13.99 42.34
C VAL A 600 -3.04 -14.93 41.20
N THR A 601 -3.86 -14.46 40.26
CA THR A 601 -4.25 -15.22 39.06
C THR A 601 -3.29 -14.92 37.93
N LEU A 602 -2.49 -15.91 37.54
CA LEU A 602 -1.39 -15.79 36.59
C LEU A 602 -1.67 -16.54 35.28
N LEU A 603 -1.83 -15.81 34.18
CA LEU A 603 -2.04 -16.38 32.85
C LEU A 603 -0.74 -16.30 32.04
N TYR A 604 -0.25 -17.44 31.55
CA TYR A 604 1.00 -17.48 30.78
C TYR A 604 1.07 -18.68 29.83
N ASP A 605 1.87 -18.57 28.76
CA ASP A 605 2.19 -19.72 27.92
C ASP A 605 3.40 -20.48 28.51
N PRO A 606 3.26 -21.75 28.94
CA PRO A 606 4.38 -22.52 29.47
C PRO A 606 5.44 -22.90 28.42
N TYR A 607 5.19 -22.68 27.12
CA TYR A 607 6.17 -22.91 26.06
C TYR A 607 6.90 -21.64 25.61
N GLU A 608 6.55 -20.48 26.17
CA GLU A 608 7.35 -19.27 26.04
C GLU A 608 8.36 -19.27 27.20
N GLU A 609 9.63 -19.61 26.92
CA GLU A 609 10.63 -19.91 27.96
C GLU A 609 10.83 -18.76 28.95
N LEU A 610 10.86 -17.52 28.46
CA LEU A 610 11.07 -16.34 29.30
C LEU A 610 9.86 -16.04 30.20
N ASP A 611 8.64 -16.22 29.68
CA ASP A 611 7.43 -16.08 30.49
C ASP A 611 7.31 -17.20 31.52
N ALA A 612 7.65 -18.43 31.12
CA ALA A 612 7.66 -19.58 32.01
C ALA A 612 8.70 -19.40 33.15
N GLY A 613 9.87 -18.83 32.86
CA GLY A 613 10.88 -18.47 33.85
C GLY A 613 10.36 -17.47 34.88
N HIS A 614 9.66 -16.42 34.43
CA HIS A 614 9.05 -15.46 35.36
C HIS A 614 7.92 -16.09 36.16
N ALA A 615 7.03 -16.84 35.50
CA ALA A 615 5.91 -17.51 36.16
C ALA A 615 6.36 -18.56 37.20
N ALA A 616 7.51 -19.19 37.00
CA ALA A 616 8.09 -20.14 37.95
C ALA A 616 8.44 -19.49 39.30
N ARG A 617 8.81 -18.21 39.30
CA ARG A 617 9.20 -17.47 40.51
C ARG A 617 8.04 -17.14 41.44
N PHE A 618 6.81 -17.08 40.92
CA PHE A 618 5.61 -16.90 41.76
C PHE A 618 5.28 -18.22 42.46
N THR A 619 5.71 -18.38 43.71
CA THR A 619 5.62 -19.64 44.49
C THR A 619 4.69 -19.56 45.70
N GLY A 620 4.09 -18.39 45.96
CA GLY A 620 3.18 -18.19 47.09
C GLY A 620 1.95 -19.11 47.05
N PRO A 621 1.39 -19.49 48.22
CA PRO A 621 0.18 -20.33 48.29
C PRO A 621 -1.08 -19.63 47.75
N ASN A 622 -1.02 -18.31 47.57
CA ASN A 622 -2.06 -17.48 46.98
C ASN A 622 -2.04 -17.46 45.44
N VAL A 623 -1.11 -18.15 44.78
CA VAL A 623 -0.91 -18.10 43.32
C VAL A 623 -1.68 -19.20 42.59
N LEU A 624 -2.60 -18.80 41.70
CA LEU A 624 -3.27 -19.66 40.73
C LEU A 624 -2.61 -19.53 39.35
N LYS A 625 -1.96 -20.60 38.88
CA LYS A 625 -1.27 -20.64 37.57
C LYS A 625 -2.17 -21.21 36.47
N LEU A 626 -2.70 -20.34 35.62
CA LEU A 626 -3.53 -20.68 34.47
C LEU A 626 -2.67 -20.80 33.20
N ARG A 627 -2.40 -22.04 32.78
CA ARG A 627 -1.48 -22.32 31.66
C ARG A 627 -2.19 -22.19 30.33
N ALA A 628 -1.60 -21.44 29.41
CA ALA A 628 -2.14 -21.19 28.07
C ALA A 628 -1.19 -21.64 26.93
N PRO A 629 -0.92 -22.97 26.79
CA PRO A 629 0.02 -23.49 25.80
C PRO A 629 -0.20 -23.00 24.37
N LEU A 630 0.90 -22.66 23.70
CA LEU A 630 1.00 -22.34 22.26
C LEU A 630 0.22 -21.08 21.86
N LEU A 631 0.14 -20.10 22.76
CA LEU A 631 -0.45 -18.79 22.52
C LEU A 631 0.58 -17.64 22.58
N GLY A 632 1.82 -17.94 22.97
CA GLY A 632 2.98 -17.05 23.03
C GLY A 632 2.87 -15.92 24.06
N HIS A 633 3.88 -15.05 24.08
CA HIS A 633 3.91 -13.89 25.00
C HIS A 633 2.73 -12.92 24.86
N ARG A 634 2.20 -12.71 23.65
CA ARG A 634 1.03 -11.81 23.41
C ARG A 634 -0.29 -12.50 23.76
N LEU A 635 -0.35 -13.13 24.94
CA LEU A 635 -1.46 -13.94 25.39
C LEU A 635 -2.77 -13.16 25.43
N GLY A 636 -2.77 -11.92 25.93
CA GLY A 636 -3.95 -11.05 25.95
C GLY A 636 -4.56 -10.86 24.56
N SER A 637 -3.75 -10.55 23.55
CA SER A 637 -4.21 -10.41 22.15
C SER A 637 -4.73 -11.74 21.59
N SER A 638 -4.08 -12.86 21.91
CA SER A 638 -4.55 -14.20 21.51
C SER A 638 -5.92 -14.51 22.11
N LEU A 639 -6.13 -14.24 23.41
CA LEU A 639 -7.43 -14.43 24.07
C LEU A 639 -8.51 -13.51 23.47
N GLN A 640 -8.14 -12.28 23.08
CA GLN A 640 -9.05 -11.33 22.44
C GLN A 640 -9.48 -11.80 21.05
N GLN A 641 -8.55 -12.25 20.21
CA GLN A 641 -8.84 -12.77 18.87
C GLN A 641 -9.70 -14.03 18.90
N MET A 642 -9.61 -14.81 19.98
CA MET A 642 -10.49 -15.95 20.23
C MET A 642 -11.87 -15.57 20.80
N GLY A 643 -12.09 -14.30 21.14
CA GLY A 643 -13.33 -13.82 21.76
C GLY A 643 -13.50 -14.24 23.23
N ILE A 644 -12.46 -14.76 23.89
CA ILE A 644 -12.55 -15.28 25.27
C ILE A 644 -11.90 -14.37 26.31
N LEU A 645 -11.21 -13.29 25.91
CA LEU A 645 -10.58 -12.36 26.86
C LEU A 645 -11.60 -11.75 27.83
N ALA A 646 -12.71 -11.21 27.31
CA ALA A 646 -13.73 -10.56 28.12
C ALA A 646 -14.31 -11.46 29.22
N PRO A 647 -14.81 -12.69 28.94
CA PRO A 647 -15.32 -13.56 30.00
C PRO A 647 -14.24 -14.03 30.97
N VAL A 648 -12.99 -14.25 30.52
CA VAL A 648 -11.87 -14.61 31.41
C VAL A 648 -11.54 -13.46 32.36
N THR A 649 -11.33 -12.24 31.82
CA THR A 649 -11.04 -11.04 32.63
C THR A 649 -12.19 -10.74 33.58
N LEU A 650 -13.45 -10.84 33.14
CA LEU A 650 -14.61 -10.59 34.00
C LEU A 650 -14.65 -11.55 35.20
N GLY A 651 -14.45 -12.84 34.96
CA GLY A 651 -14.40 -13.83 36.04
C GLY A 651 -13.21 -13.59 36.99
N ALA A 652 -12.05 -13.25 36.44
CA ALA A 652 -10.84 -13.01 37.24
C ALA A 652 -10.99 -11.77 38.14
N LEU A 653 -11.47 -10.65 37.58
CA LEU A 653 -11.68 -9.42 38.34
C LEU A 653 -12.80 -9.55 39.38
N ASN A 654 -13.82 -10.37 39.12
CA ASN A 654 -14.85 -10.70 40.12
C ASN A 654 -14.41 -11.73 41.17
N GLY A 655 -13.26 -12.39 41.00
CA GLY A 655 -12.81 -13.45 41.90
C GLY A 655 -13.59 -14.76 41.74
N THR A 656 -14.28 -14.95 40.62
CA THR A 656 -15.11 -16.12 40.33
C THR A 656 -14.48 -17.07 39.31
N LEU A 657 -13.38 -16.68 38.67
CA LEU A 657 -12.72 -17.52 37.67
C LEU A 657 -12.04 -18.74 38.32
N THR A 658 -12.56 -19.92 38.02
CA THR A 658 -11.92 -21.19 38.39
C THR A 658 -10.98 -21.70 37.30
N GLU A 659 -10.06 -22.60 37.66
CA GLU A 659 -9.21 -23.31 36.69
C GLU A 659 -10.05 -24.08 35.66
N ALA A 660 -11.16 -24.69 36.10
CA ALA A 660 -12.08 -25.42 35.23
C ALA A 660 -12.76 -24.49 34.21
N ASP A 661 -13.21 -23.31 34.64
CA ASP A 661 -13.82 -22.30 33.76
C ASP A 661 -12.84 -21.80 32.73
N PHE A 662 -11.61 -21.48 33.16
CA PHE A 662 -10.57 -21.03 32.26
C PHE A 662 -10.28 -22.07 31.18
N TYR A 663 -10.08 -23.34 31.54
CA TYR A 663 -9.79 -24.36 30.53
C TYR A 663 -10.98 -24.72 29.65
N ARG A 664 -12.22 -24.57 30.15
CA ARG A 664 -13.43 -24.68 29.31
C ARG A 664 -13.42 -23.61 28.22
N LEU A 665 -13.18 -22.35 28.59
CA LEU A 665 -13.07 -21.23 27.64
C LEU A 665 -11.88 -21.39 26.68
N LEU A 666 -10.73 -21.83 27.20
CA LEU A 666 -9.49 -21.97 26.44
C LEU A 666 -9.58 -23.02 25.31
N ARG A 667 -10.52 -23.98 25.38
CA ARG A 667 -10.74 -24.97 24.30
C ARG A 667 -11.05 -24.32 22.95
N GLN A 668 -11.55 -23.07 22.94
CA GLN A 668 -11.79 -22.28 21.72
C GLN A 668 -10.54 -22.19 20.83
N ARG A 669 -9.33 -22.24 21.43
CA ARG A 669 -8.04 -22.21 20.71
C ARG A 669 -7.90 -23.26 19.62
N LYS A 670 -8.61 -24.39 19.72
CA LYS A 670 -8.59 -25.46 18.70
C LYS A 670 -9.05 -24.96 17.31
N THR A 671 -9.86 -23.90 17.28
CA THR A 671 -10.33 -23.25 16.04
C THR A 671 -9.50 -22.04 15.63
N PHE A 672 -8.56 -21.61 16.48
CA PHE A 672 -7.74 -20.42 16.26
C PHE A 672 -6.53 -20.74 15.37
N SER A 673 -6.41 -20.06 14.23
CA SER A 673 -5.42 -20.40 13.20
C SER A 673 -3.96 -20.33 13.66
N ARG A 674 -3.62 -19.38 14.57
CA ARG A 674 -2.27 -19.30 15.15
C ARG A 674 -1.97 -20.54 16.00
N TYR A 675 -2.87 -20.91 16.90
CA TYR A 675 -2.71 -22.11 17.73
C TYR A 675 -2.57 -23.38 16.88
N GLN A 676 -3.40 -23.51 15.83
CA GLN A 676 -3.32 -24.63 14.89
C GLN A 676 -1.95 -24.71 14.21
N LYS A 677 -1.43 -23.58 13.73
CA LYS A 677 -0.08 -23.47 13.15
C LYS A 677 0.98 -23.88 14.17
N GLU A 678 1.00 -23.27 15.35
CA GLU A 678 2.02 -23.54 16.37
C GLU A 678 1.98 -25.00 16.85
N LEU A 679 0.79 -25.60 16.96
CA LEU A 679 0.64 -27.02 17.28
C LEU A 679 1.19 -27.92 16.18
N PHE A 680 0.96 -27.57 14.91
CA PHE A 680 1.48 -28.31 13.75
C PHE A 680 3.01 -28.19 13.67
N ASP A 681 3.54 -26.97 13.76
CA ASP A 681 4.98 -26.68 13.69
C ASP A 681 5.73 -27.32 14.86
N ARG A 682 5.15 -27.32 16.07
CA ARG A 682 5.73 -28.01 17.21
C ARG A 682 5.83 -29.52 16.98
N ALA A 683 4.81 -30.14 16.39
CA ALA A 683 4.88 -31.56 16.05
C ALA A 683 6.00 -31.86 15.04
N LEU A 684 6.25 -30.96 14.08
CA LEU A 684 7.38 -31.06 13.17
C LEU A 684 8.73 -30.85 13.86
N GLY A 685 8.85 -29.81 14.68
CA GLY A 685 10.08 -29.50 15.43
C GLY A 685 10.47 -30.62 16.41
N MET A 686 9.50 -31.41 16.89
CA MET A 686 9.74 -32.62 17.69
C MET A 686 10.12 -33.85 16.84
N GLY A 687 10.30 -33.72 15.53
CA GLY A 687 10.59 -34.84 14.64
C GLY A 687 9.43 -35.83 14.49
N ARG A 688 8.17 -35.38 14.67
CA ARG A 688 6.96 -36.22 14.62
C ARG A 688 6.08 -35.90 13.41
N PRO A 689 6.54 -36.11 12.16
CA PRO A 689 5.80 -35.76 10.95
C PRO A 689 4.48 -36.51 10.81
N ALA A 690 4.36 -37.74 11.33
CA ALA A 690 3.10 -38.47 11.35
C ALA A 690 2.04 -37.78 12.24
N LEU A 691 2.45 -37.18 13.36
CA LEU A 691 1.56 -36.40 14.23
C LEU A 691 1.18 -35.08 13.57
N ALA A 692 2.15 -34.39 12.94
CA ALA A 692 1.88 -33.18 12.16
C ALA A 692 0.85 -33.45 11.06
N ARG A 693 0.97 -34.57 10.31
CA ARG A 693 -0.05 -34.96 9.32
C ARG A 693 -1.44 -35.17 9.93
N LYS A 694 -1.54 -35.79 11.11
CA LYS A 694 -2.83 -35.95 11.82
C LYS A 694 -3.44 -34.59 12.18
N VAL A 695 -2.62 -33.66 12.71
CA VAL A 695 -3.06 -32.28 13.01
C VAL A 695 -3.49 -31.56 11.73
N GLY A 696 -2.68 -31.62 10.68
CA GLY A 696 -2.94 -30.95 9.40
C GLY A 696 -4.24 -31.44 8.75
N ARG A 697 -4.47 -32.76 8.70
CA ARG A 697 -5.75 -33.33 8.25
C ARG A 697 -6.92 -32.87 9.11
N TRP A 698 -6.77 -32.87 10.43
CA TRP A 698 -7.83 -32.42 11.34
C TRP A 698 -8.21 -30.96 11.12
N VAL A 699 -7.23 -30.08 10.88
CA VAL A 699 -7.45 -28.66 10.59
C VAL A 699 -8.09 -28.45 9.21
N LEU A 700 -7.49 -29.00 8.16
CA LEU A 700 -7.90 -28.76 6.77
C LEU A 700 -9.25 -29.39 6.41
N THR A 701 -9.75 -30.34 7.21
CA THR A 701 -11.11 -30.88 7.06
C THR A 701 -12.19 -30.00 7.70
N ARG A 702 -11.82 -29.02 8.53
CA ARG A 702 -12.75 -28.19 9.32
C ARG A 702 -12.63 -26.69 9.03
N GLY A 703 -11.79 -26.33 8.08
CA GLY A 703 -11.50 -24.96 7.71
C GLY A 703 -10.25 -24.90 6.85
N ASP A 704 -9.68 -23.71 6.75
CA ASP A 704 -8.47 -23.50 5.95
C ASP A 704 -7.34 -22.90 6.80
N ASN A 705 -6.11 -23.31 6.50
CA ASN A 705 -4.89 -22.74 7.04
C ASN A 705 -3.78 -22.87 5.99
N ARG A 706 -3.47 -21.75 5.32
CA ARG A 706 -2.52 -21.69 4.19
C ARG A 706 -1.14 -22.27 4.53
N HIS A 707 -0.63 -22.01 5.74
CA HIS A 707 0.67 -22.53 6.19
C HIS A 707 0.63 -24.05 6.28
N ILE A 708 -0.33 -24.60 7.02
CA ILE A 708 -0.51 -26.04 7.16
C ILE A 708 -0.71 -26.72 5.79
N ARG A 709 -1.47 -26.11 4.88
CA ARG A 709 -1.66 -26.65 3.52
C ARG A 709 -0.35 -26.78 2.75
N ARG A 710 0.48 -25.72 2.79
CA ARG A 710 1.79 -25.72 2.13
C ARG A 710 2.73 -26.76 2.74
N GLU A 711 2.82 -26.82 4.06
CA GLU A 711 3.70 -27.78 4.74
C GLU A 711 3.21 -29.23 4.60
N MET A 712 1.90 -29.47 4.53
CA MET A 712 1.34 -30.79 4.21
C MET A 712 1.76 -31.27 2.82
N LEU A 713 1.71 -30.39 1.80
CA LEU A 713 2.20 -30.72 0.46
C LEU A 713 3.69 -31.07 0.46
N ALA A 714 4.50 -30.34 1.21
CA ALA A 714 5.93 -30.62 1.36
C ALA A 714 6.18 -31.98 2.05
N LEU A 715 5.41 -32.30 3.09
CA LEU A 715 5.47 -33.61 3.76
C LEU A 715 5.07 -34.77 2.85
N ASP A 716 4.10 -34.55 1.95
CA ASP A 716 3.65 -35.59 1.01
C ASP A 716 4.67 -35.78 -0.13
N GLN A 717 5.28 -34.70 -0.62
CA GLN A 717 6.39 -34.76 -1.57
C GLN A 717 7.62 -35.45 -1.00
N ALA A 718 7.99 -35.16 0.25
CA ALA A 718 9.11 -35.80 0.94
C ALA A 718 8.86 -37.30 1.19
N ALA A 719 7.60 -37.73 1.34
CA ALA A 719 7.25 -39.15 1.45
C ALA A 719 7.24 -39.87 0.10
N ALA A 720 7.02 -39.15 -1.01
CA ALA A 720 7.02 -39.69 -2.37
C ALA A 720 8.42 -39.79 -3.00
N ALA A 721 9.44 -39.13 -2.42
CA ALA A 721 10.82 -39.25 -2.87
C ALA A 721 11.35 -40.68 -2.61
N PRO A 722 11.95 -41.36 -3.61
CA PRO A 722 12.48 -42.70 -3.44
C PRO A 722 13.57 -42.70 -2.36
N LYS A 723 13.47 -43.62 -1.39
CA LYS A 723 14.54 -43.81 -0.39
C LYS A 723 15.81 -44.20 -1.14
N ALA A 724 16.85 -43.38 -1.02
CA ALA A 724 18.18 -43.74 -1.51
C ALA A 724 18.60 -45.05 -0.83
N VAL A 725 18.88 -46.08 -1.64
CA VAL A 725 19.45 -47.34 -1.18
C VAL A 725 20.86 -47.02 -0.69
N PRO A 726 21.26 -47.42 0.55
CA PRO A 726 22.62 -47.22 0.99
C PRO A 726 23.55 -48.10 0.14
N ALA A 727 24.67 -47.51 -0.31
CA ALA A 727 25.72 -48.18 -1.06
C ALA A 727 26.52 -49.15 -0.18
#